data_AF-A0A0S7ZZR7-F1
#
_entry.id   AF-A0A0S7ZZR7-F1
#
_cell.length_a   1.000
_cell.length_b   1.000
_cell.length_c   1.000
_cell.angle_alpha   90.00
_cell.angle_beta   90.00
_cell.angle_gamma   90.00
#
_symmetry.space_group_name_H-M   'P 1'
#
loop_
_entity.id
_entity.type
_entity.pdbx_description
1 polymer ?
#
loop_
_entity_poly.entity_id
_entity_poly.type
_entity_poly.pdbx_seq_one_letter_code
_entity_poly.pdbx_strand_id
1 'polypeptide(L)'
;MSDRKDRLELALIEHALEFSSAAHRGQKRLSGDDYVSHAVEVAKILVDQQLDSVTIASALLHDVVDDEAVGIHEIRDQFGAEVAGLVDGLTKISTLTFRSAAEEQSENYRKLLLSIARDARVIMIKLADRLHNMRTLEHLPTESQKRIAMETREIYAPLAHRFGMAGIKAELEDIAFKFLEPDEYRELEELIREERKEREEMIERLRVPLEAALREAGITDFEITGRPKHLWSIYKKMTQQSRPFDEIYDLMAVRVLVDTVPDCYHVLGVIHHSWTPLQERIKDFIASPKSNAYQSLHTTVFGPGGSLYEIQIRTFEMHRTAEYGIAAHWIYKEKSGRDELDDHFTWFRQLLELQQDAHSPEEFLEFLKIDLFQDEIFVFTPEGDVKRLPKGATAIDFAFAVHTEVGLKCQGAKVNGRIAPLHRALKNGDTLEILTGPHARPSKDWLNHVKTARARQKIRQWINREERATSIALGKDILARELRRRRLSVPGEGAVRAAAADLSQASADGLYEVLGRGDVPIGQVIRALFPDHVAQELEAPKPNVFGRVLDRIRLGRGVRIHGVDGLMVRYAQCCQPVPGDQVVGYVTKGRGISIHRADCPNLLTMPDDVDRRVEIDWQSIQGELFVVCLGVSGEDRRGLYADLMEAVSQTGTNIKATELWSKDGAMFGSVLVEVENQTHLAKVMRVMRRVKGVSSVDRREPTSSTVSRGSS
;
A
#
# COMPACT_ATOMS: atom_id res chain seq x y z
N MET A 1 -43.47 -0.85 -14.64
CA MET A 1 -43.32 0.18 -15.71
C MET A 1 -44.19 1.41 -15.50
N SER A 2 -45.41 1.30 -14.91
CA SER A 2 -46.27 2.48 -14.64
C SER A 2 -45.64 3.48 -13.66
N ASP A 3 -44.92 2.99 -12.65
CA ASP A 3 -44.31 3.81 -11.58
C ASP A 3 -43.04 4.59 -12.04
N ARG A 4 -42.51 4.31 -13.25
CA ARG A 4 -41.31 4.98 -13.80
C ARG A 4 -41.61 6.31 -14.50
N LYS A 5 -42.82 6.49 -15.04
CA LYS A 5 -43.17 7.66 -15.87
C LYS A 5 -43.46 8.91 -15.06
N ASP A 6 -44.03 8.77 -13.87
CA ASP A 6 -44.39 9.93 -13.02
C ASP A 6 -43.17 10.55 -12.30
N ARG A 7 -41.99 9.94 -12.45
CA ARG A 7 -40.76 10.29 -11.72
C ARG A 7 -39.70 10.99 -12.58
N LEU A 8 -39.82 10.93 -13.90
CA LEU A 8 -38.89 11.54 -14.83
C LEU A 8 -39.53 12.73 -15.52
N GLU A 9 -38.82 13.85 -15.54
CA GLU A 9 -39.19 15.04 -16.31
C GLU A 9 -38.89 14.79 -17.78
N LEU A 10 -39.83 14.14 -18.46
CA LEU A 10 -39.67 13.73 -19.87
C LEU A 10 -39.34 14.92 -20.77
N ALA A 11 -39.93 16.10 -20.51
CA ALA A 11 -39.65 17.31 -21.28
C ALA A 11 -38.17 17.74 -21.21
N LEU A 12 -37.53 17.59 -20.04
CA LEU A 12 -36.10 17.90 -19.88
C LEU A 12 -35.23 16.92 -20.68
N ILE A 13 -35.57 15.63 -20.62
CA ILE A 13 -34.83 14.55 -21.31
C ILE A 13 -35.01 14.67 -22.83
N GLU A 14 -36.24 14.94 -23.30
CA GLU A 14 -36.53 15.18 -24.72
C GLU A 14 -35.75 16.39 -25.24
N HIS A 15 -35.75 17.50 -24.50
CA HIS A 15 -34.98 18.69 -24.87
C HIS A 15 -33.47 18.41 -24.92
N ALA A 16 -32.92 17.66 -23.96
CA ALA A 16 -31.51 17.28 -23.95
C ALA A 16 -31.16 16.35 -25.13
N LEU A 17 -32.05 15.44 -25.49
CA LEU A 17 -31.88 14.55 -26.64
C LEU A 17 -31.88 15.31 -27.97
N GLU A 18 -32.82 16.24 -28.15
CA GLU A 18 -32.89 17.09 -29.34
C GLU A 18 -31.63 17.96 -29.48
N PHE A 19 -31.19 18.57 -28.37
CA PHE A 19 -29.98 19.39 -28.34
C PHE A 19 -28.73 18.57 -28.67
N SER A 20 -28.56 17.39 -28.05
CA SER A 20 -27.47 16.46 -28.33
C SER A 20 -27.49 15.99 -29.79
N SER A 21 -28.68 15.69 -30.33
CA SER A 21 -28.85 15.29 -31.73
C SER A 21 -28.51 16.40 -32.72
N ALA A 22 -28.83 17.65 -32.38
CA ALA A 22 -28.44 18.81 -33.17
C ALA A 22 -26.92 19.04 -33.14
N ALA A 23 -26.30 18.95 -31.96
CA ALA A 23 -24.88 19.19 -31.77
C ALA A 23 -24.00 18.15 -32.50
N HIS A 24 -24.35 16.85 -32.42
CA HIS A 24 -23.59 15.77 -33.04
C HIS A 24 -24.04 15.43 -34.48
N ARG A 25 -24.79 16.33 -35.13
CA ARG A 25 -25.32 16.07 -36.48
C ARG A 25 -24.19 15.89 -37.48
N GLY A 26 -24.14 14.71 -38.12
CA GLY A 26 -23.14 14.38 -39.13
C GLY A 26 -21.84 13.78 -38.57
N GLN A 27 -21.73 13.64 -37.24
CA GLN A 27 -20.62 12.98 -36.58
C GLN A 27 -20.89 11.48 -36.43
N LYS A 28 -19.88 10.66 -36.78
CA LYS A 28 -19.95 9.20 -36.71
C LYS A 28 -18.88 8.64 -35.79
N ARG A 29 -19.21 7.54 -35.08
CA ARG A 29 -18.23 6.77 -34.31
C ARG A 29 -17.37 5.90 -35.23
N LEU A 30 -16.30 5.34 -34.67
CA LEU A 30 -15.45 4.35 -35.34
C LEU A 30 -16.20 3.07 -35.75
N SER A 31 -17.32 2.74 -35.09
CA SER A 31 -18.22 1.65 -35.49
C SER A 31 -19.04 1.96 -36.75
N GLY A 32 -19.13 3.24 -37.15
CA GLY A 32 -19.97 3.71 -38.25
C GLY A 32 -21.35 4.24 -37.84
N ASP A 33 -21.74 4.06 -36.58
CA ASP A 33 -22.99 4.56 -36.00
C ASP A 33 -22.95 6.07 -35.74
N ASP A 34 -24.13 6.70 -35.71
CA ASP A 34 -24.26 8.11 -35.31
C ASP A 34 -23.83 8.29 -33.85
N TYR A 35 -23.08 9.37 -33.57
CA TYR A 35 -22.52 9.63 -32.24
C TYR A 35 -23.59 9.72 -31.16
N VAL A 36 -24.76 10.27 -31.49
CA VAL A 36 -25.95 10.37 -30.62
C VAL A 36 -26.38 9.02 -30.05
N SER A 37 -26.20 7.93 -30.80
CA SER A 37 -26.55 6.58 -30.34
C SER A 37 -25.79 6.20 -29.07
N HIS A 38 -24.53 6.62 -28.94
CA HIS A 38 -23.75 6.40 -27.72
C HIS A 38 -24.35 7.12 -26.52
N ALA A 39 -24.63 8.42 -26.65
CA ALA A 39 -25.21 9.22 -25.58
C ALA A 39 -26.57 8.65 -25.12
N VAL A 40 -27.38 8.16 -26.07
CA VAL A 40 -28.65 7.48 -25.78
C VAL A 40 -28.44 6.18 -25.02
N GLU A 41 -27.47 5.35 -25.40
CA GLU A 41 -27.18 4.10 -24.67
C GLU A 41 -26.66 4.37 -23.25
N VAL A 42 -25.83 5.40 -23.05
CA VAL A 42 -25.40 5.84 -21.71
C VAL A 42 -26.60 6.29 -20.88
N ALA A 43 -27.50 7.09 -21.46
CA ALA A 43 -28.74 7.51 -20.80
C ALA A 43 -29.63 6.31 -20.43
N LYS A 44 -29.76 5.30 -21.30
CA LYS A 44 -30.50 4.06 -21.01
C LYS A 44 -29.91 3.30 -19.83
N ILE A 45 -28.59 3.16 -19.77
CA ILE A 45 -27.91 2.51 -18.63
C ILE A 45 -28.29 3.24 -17.33
N LEU A 46 -28.26 4.57 -17.32
CA LEU A 46 -28.58 5.37 -16.12
C LEU A 46 -30.07 5.33 -15.75
N VAL A 47 -30.97 5.24 -16.75
CA VAL A 47 -32.40 5.00 -16.54
C VAL A 47 -32.63 3.64 -15.88
N ASP A 48 -31.90 2.60 -16.28
CA ASP A 48 -31.97 1.28 -15.66
C ASP A 48 -31.43 1.28 -14.22
N GLN A 49 -30.50 2.20 -13.90
CA GLN A 49 -30.07 2.49 -12.52
C GLN A 49 -31.05 3.37 -11.73
N GLN A 50 -32.19 3.75 -12.33
CA GLN A 50 -33.26 4.56 -11.73
C GLN A 50 -32.84 5.98 -11.29
N LEU A 51 -31.84 6.56 -11.95
CA LEU A 51 -31.34 7.90 -11.66
C LEU A 51 -32.34 9.00 -12.09
N ASP A 52 -32.12 10.20 -11.56
CA ASP A 52 -32.94 11.39 -11.77
C ASP A 52 -32.80 11.99 -13.17
N SER A 53 -33.81 12.78 -13.56
CA SER A 53 -33.91 13.42 -14.88
C SER A 53 -32.70 14.29 -15.21
N VAL A 54 -32.14 14.98 -14.21
CA VAL A 54 -30.96 15.84 -14.37
C VAL A 54 -29.74 15.00 -14.73
N THR A 55 -29.49 13.90 -14.02
CA THR A 55 -28.42 12.95 -14.37
C THR A 55 -28.56 12.39 -15.78
N ILE A 56 -29.78 12.00 -16.17
CA ILE A 56 -30.06 11.44 -17.50
C ILE A 56 -29.84 12.50 -18.59
N ALA A 57 -30.31 13.72 -18.38
CA ALA A 57 -30.10 14.84 -19.29
C ALA A 57 -28.60 15.17 -19.42
N SER A 58 -27.86 15.24 -18.32
CA SER A 58 -26.40 15.44 -18.34
C SER A 58 -25.66 14.35 -19.10
N ALA A 59 -26.13 13.09 -19.04
CA ALA A 59 -25.55 12.00 -19.81
C ALA A 59 -25.81 12.12 -21.32
N LEU A 60 -26.95 12.65 -21.74
CA LEU A 60 -27.20 12.95 -23.15
C LEU A 60 -26.29 14.08 -23.67
N LEU A 61 -25.88 14.98 -22.77
CA LEU A 61 -25.09 16.18 -23.06
C LEU A 61 -23.58 16.02 -22.78
N HIS A 62 -23.13 14.89 -22.24
CA HIS A 62 -21.81 14.78 -21.63
C HIS A 62 -20.63 15.03 -22.58
N ASP A 63 -20.80 14.70 -23.86
CA ASP A 63 -19.78 14.86 -24.91
C ASP A 63 -20.07 16.04 -25.85
N VAL A 64 -21.11 16.84 -25.58
CA VAL A 64 -21.51 17.96 -26.47
C VAL A 64 -20.54 19.15 -26.40
N VAL A 65 -19.82 19.31 -25.29
CA VAL A 65 -18.95 20.48 -25.02
C VAL A 65 -17.50 20.27 -25.50
N ASP A 66 -17.12 19.03 -25.80
CA ASP A 66 -15.74 18.71 -26.24
C ASP A 66 -15.50 19.05 -27.72
N ASP A 67 -16.57 19.09 -28.54
CA ASP A 67 -16.51 19.56 -29.91
C ASP A 67 -16.76 21.09 -29.91
N GLU A 68 -15.88 21.87 -30.53
CA GLU A 68 -15.74 23.35 -30.48
C GLU A 68 -17.02 24.21 -30.78
N ALA A 69 -18.19 23.62 -30.94
CA ALA A 69 -19.46 24.26 -31.30
C ALA A 69 -20.31 24.77 -30.12
N VAL A 70 -20.22 24.18 -28.91
CA VAL A 70 -21.12 24.51 -27.78
C VAL A 70 -20.33 24.79 -26.50
N GLY A 71 -20.56 25.96 -25.90
CA GLY A 71 -19.93 26.34 -24.64
C GLY A 71 -20.73 25.95 -23.40
N ILE A 72 -20.06 25.75 -22.27
CA ILE A 72 -20.72 25.42 -20.99
C ILE A 72 -21.75 26.46 -20.52
N HIS A 73 -21.56 27.73 -20.93
CA HIS A 73 -22.50 28.82 -20.66
C HIS A 73 -23.85 28.59 -21.34
N GLU A 74 -23.85 28.05 -22.56
CA GLU A 74 -25.08 27.78 -23.31
C GLU A 74 -25.87 26.63 -22.66
N ILE A 75 -25.19 25.59 -22.17
CA ILE A 75 -25.82 24.52 -21.40
C ILE A 75 -26.44 25.07 -20.11
N ARG A 76 -25.76 26.00 -19.44
CA ARG A 76 -26.29 26.64 -18.23
C ARG A 76 -27.56 27.45 -18.51
N ASP A 77 -27.60 28.16 -19.63
CA ASP A 77 -28.75 28.99 -19.99
C ASP A 77 -29.96 28.14 -20.41
N GLN A 78 -29.74 27.00 -21.08
CA GLN A 78 -30.82 26.13 -21.57
C GLN A 78 -31.29 25.07 -20.58
N PHE A 79 -30.40 24.52 -19.75
CA PHE A 79 -30.67 23.38 -18.86
C PHE A 79 -30.43 23.69 -17.37
N GLY A 80 -29.96 24.90 -17.05
CA GLY A 80 -29.75 25.35 -15.68
C GLY A 80 -28.35 25.04 -15.12
N ALA A 81 -28.09 25.58 -13.93
CA ALA A 81 -26.78 25.51 -13.28
C ALA A 81 -26.37 24.10 -12.85
N GLU A 82 -27.34 23.23 -12.55
CA GLU A 82 -27.09 21.88 -12.06
C GLU A 82 -26.60 20.95 -13.18
N VAL A 83 -27.32 20.89 -14.31
CA VAL A 83 -26.92 20.14 -15.51
C VAL A 83 -25.56 20.63 -16.02
N ALA A 84 -25.37 21.96 -16.07
CA ALA A 84 -24.09 22.54 -16.48
C ALA A 84 -22.94 22.17 -15.53
N GLY A 85 -23.18 22.14 -14.22
CA GLY A 85 -22.17 21.70 -13.24
C GLY A 85 -21.75 20.24 -13.44
N LEU A 86 -22.70 19.36 -13.75
CA LEU A 86 -22.42 17.95 -14.05
C LEU A 86 -21.65 17.78 -15.36
N VAL A 87 -22.10 18.44 -16.43
CA VAL A 87 -21.43 18.38 -17.75
C VAL A 87 -20.02 18.97 -17.68
N ASP A 88 -19.82 20.11 -17.00
CA ASP A 88 -18.49 20.68 -16.73
C ASP A 88 -17.58 19.72 -15.94
N GLY A 89 -18.17 18.99 -14.99
CA GLY A 89 -17.50 17.94 -14.25
C GLY A 89 -17.02 16.82 -15.16
N LEU A 90 -17.84 16.42 -16.14
CA LEU A 90 -17.62 15.35 -17.12
C LEU A 90 -16.65 15.73 -18.23
N THR A 91 -16.68 16.96 -18.73
CA THR A 91 -15.81 17.42 -19.83
C THR A 91 -14.35 17.56 -19.41
N LYS A 92 -14.15 17.98 -18.15
CA LYS A 92 -12.85 17.90 -17.47
C LYS A 92 -12.32 16.48 -17.33
N ILE A 93 -13.16 15.47 -17.57
CA ILE A 93 -12.86 14.03 -17.55
C ILE A 93 -12.81 13.45 -18.98
N SER A 94 -13.40 14.05 -20.02
CA SER A 94 -13.43 13.49 -21.39
C SER A 94 -12.30 14.00 -22.30
N THR A 95 -11.70 15.16 -22.01
CA THR A 95 -10.47 15.69 -22.65
C THR A 95 -9.19 14.86 -22.43
N LEU A 96 -9.33 13.57 -22.08
CA LEU A 96 -8.29 12.59 -21.77
C LEU A 96 -7.68 11.91 -23.01
N THR A 97 -7.28 12.67 -24.03
CA THR A 97 -6.43 12.13 -25.10
C THR A 97 -4.96 12.13 -24.67
N PHE A 98 -4.52 11.02 -24.08
CA PHE A 98 -3.19 10.84 -23.50
C PHE A 98 -2.06 10.78 -24.56
N ARG A 99 -1.03 11.61 -24.38
CA ARG A 99 0.28 11.50 -25.05
C ARG A 99 1.45 11.52 -24.03
N SER A 100 1.45 10.60 -23.06
CA SER A 100 2.50 10.27 -22.03
C SER A 100 3.00 11.41 -21.11
N ALA A 101 3.51 11.23 -19.87
CA ALA A 101 3.86 10.06 -19.05
C ALA A 101 3.56 10.37 -17.56
N ALA A 102 2.92 9.45 -16.82
CA ALA A 102 2.65 9.41 -15.37
C ALA A 102 2.10 10.66 -14.63
N GLU A 103 2.74 11.83 -14.74
CA GLU A 103 2.34 13.10 -14.10
C GLU A 103 0.99 13.61 -14.61
N GLU A 104 0.80 13.63 -15.93
CA GLU A 104 -0.44 14.08 -16.57
C GLU A 104 -1.62 13.16 -16.22
N GLN A 105 -1.36 11.87 -16.02
CA GLN A 105 -2.39 10.94 -15.57
C GLN A 105 -2.86 11.26 -14.14
N SER A 106 -1.95 11.61 -13.23
CA SER A 106 -2.31 11.94 -11.84
C SER A 106 -3.14 13.22 -11.71
N GLU A 107 -2.79 14.28 -12.44
CA GLU A 107 -3.60 15.51 -12.47
C GLU A 107 -4.98 15.28 -13.09
N ASN A 108 -5.09 14.36 -14.04
CA ASN A 108 -6.36 13.94 -14.62
C ASN A 108 -7.22 13.16 -13.62
N TYR A 109 -6.63 12.20 -12.88
CA TYR A 109 -7.35 11.54 -11.79
C TYR A 109 -7.71 12.51 -10.67
N ARG A 110 -6.87 13.50 -10.36
CA ARG A 110 -7.18 14.54 -9.39
C ARG A 110 -8.42 15.34 -9.79
N LYS A 111 -8.50 15.80 -11.04
CA LYS A 111 -9.68 16.51 -11.56
C LYS A 111 -10.92 15.64 -11.48
N LEU A 112 -10.82 14.36 -11.89
CA LEU A 112 -11.89 13.38 -11.74
C LEU A 112 -12.36 13.28 -10.28
N LEU A 113 -11.44 13.03 -9.34
CA LEU A 113 -11.77 12.87 -7.91
C LEU A 113 -12.35 14.14 -7.30
N LEU A 114 -11.89 15.33 -7.70
CA LEU A 114 -12.44 16.62 -7.27
C LEU A 114 -13.87 16.85 -7.81
N SER A 115 -14.14 16.47 -9.06
CA SER A 115 -15.48 16.52 -9.64
C SER A 115 -16.43 15.56 -8.91
N ILE A 116 -15.97 14.35 -8.60
CA ILE A 116 -16.73 13.35 -7.83
C ILE A 116 -17.00 13.83 -6.41
N ALA A 117 -16.02 14.43 -5.75
CA ALA A 117 -16.16 14.94 -4.39
C ALA A 117 -17.17 16.10 -4.28
N ARG A 118 -17.47 16.78 -5.41
CA ARG A 118 -18.54 17.79 -5.49
C ARG A 118 -19.89 17.14 -5.76
N ASP A 119 -19.94 16.20 -6.70
CA ASP A 119 -21.17 15.50 -7.06
C ASP A 119 -20.90 14.05 -7.51
N ALA A 120 -21.51 13.09 -6.82
CA ALA A 120 -21.37 11.66 -7.12
C ALA A 120 -22.02 11.26 -8.45
N ARG A 121 -22.96 12.04 -8.99
CA ARG A 121 -23.60 11.74 -10.28
C ARG A 121 -22.59 11.77 -11.43
N VAL A 122 -21.51 12.55 -11.31
CA VAL A 122 -20.42 12.61 -12.30
C VAL A 122 -19.77 11.24 -12.49
N ILE A 123 -19.45 10.50 -11.42
CA ILE A 123 -18.87 9.16 -11.57
C ILE A 123 -19.89 8.15 -12.09
N MET A 124 -21.18 8.28 -11.74
CA MET A 124 -22.21 7.37 -12.22
C MET A 124 -22.36 7.49 -13.74
N ILE A 125 -22.42 8.71 -14.27
CA ILE A 125 -22.42 8.97 -15.71
C ILE A 125 -21.15 8.41 -16.35
N LYS A 126 -19.97 8.64 -15.74
CA LYS A 126 -18.71 8.14 -16.30
C LYS A 126 -18.59 6.61 -16.30
N LEU A 127 -19.14 5.93 -15.29
CA LEU A 127 -19.20 4.48 -15.23
C LEU A 127 -20.14 3.92 -16.29
N ALA A 128 -21.27 4.57 -16.56
CA ALA A 128 -22.18 4.22 -17.64
C ALA A 128 -21.56 4.44 -19.03
N ASP A 129 -20.89 5.58 -19.23
CA ASP A 129 -20.07 5.85 -20.43
C ASP A 129 -19.01 4.76 -20.63
N ARG A 130 -18.21 4.47 -19.60
CA ARG A 130 -17.17 3.43 -19.66
C ARG A 130 -17.77 2.06 -19.97
N LEU A 131 -18.93 1.71 -19.40
CA LEU A 131 -19.61 0.44 -19.66
C LEU A 131 -20.02 0.34 -21.14
N HIS A 132 -20.64 1.38 -21.69
CA HIS A 132 -20.98 1.38 -23.11
C HIS A 132 -19.73 1.27 -24.01
N ASN A 133 -18.67 2.00 -23.67
CA ASN A 133 -17.40 1.90 -24.41
C ASN A 133 -16.81 0.49 -24.36
N MET A 134 -16.88 -0.19 -23.22
CA MET A 134 -16.48 -1.59 -23.08
C MET A 134 -17.35 -2.54 -23.91
N ARG A 135 -18.67 -2.32 -23.99
CA ARG A 135 -19.57 -3.12 -24.86
C ARG A 135 -19.22 -3.01 -26.34
N THR A 136 -18.76 -1.83 -26.78
CA THR A 136 -18.39 -1.58 -28.20
C THR A 136 -16.89 -1.74 -28.51
N LEU A 137 -16.10 -2.25 -27.55
CA LEU A 137 -14.63 -2.24 -27.59
C LEU A 137 -14.02 -3.00 -28.77
N GLU A 138 -14.74 -3.97 -29.33
CA GLU A 138 -14.28 -4.84 -30.42
C GLU A 138 -13.89 -4.11 -31.72
N HIS A 139 -14.40 -2.88 -31.92
CA HIS A 139 -14.12 -2.07 -33.11
C HIS A 139 -12.77 -1.33 -33.05
N LEU A 140 -12.08 -1.35 -31.90
CA LEU A 140 -10.81 -0.66 -31.69
C LEU A 140 -9.61 -1.58 -31.99
N PRO A 141 -8.41 -1.03 -32.27
CA PRO A 141 -7.19 -1.83 -32.40
C PRO A 141 -6.84 -2.57 -31.10
N THR A 142 -6.26 -3.78 -31.20
CA THR A 142 -5.95 -4.66 -30.06
C THR A 142 -5.19 -3.97 -28.92
N GLU A 143 -4.22 -3.11 -29.24
CA GLU A 143 -3.46 -2.34 -28.24
C GLU A 143 -4.37 -1.42 -27.42
N SER A 144 -5.32 -0.75 -28.08
CA SER A 144 -6.30 0.11 -27.40
C SER A 144 -7.30 -0.71 -26.60
N GLN A 145 -7.73 -1.88 -27.12
CA GLN A 145 -8.61 -2.80 -26.41
C GLN A 145 -7.97 -3.24 -25.08
N LYS A 146 -6.72 -3.73 -25.11
CA LYS A 146 -6.00 -4.17 -23.91
C LYS A 146 -5.78 -3.04 -22.92
N ARG A 147 -5.38 -1.85 -23.39
CA ARG A 147 -5.18 -0.68 -22.53
C ARG A 147 -6.46 -0.27 -21.81
N ILE A 148 -7.57 -0.15 -22.56
CA ILE A 148 -8.88 0.25 -22.01
C ILE A 148 -9.42 -0.83 -21.08
N ALA A 149 -9.29 -2.12 -21.43
CA ALA A 149 -9.72 -3.22 -20.57
C ALA A 149 -8.91 -3.28 -19.26
N MET A 150 -7.59 -3.05 -19.32
CA MET A 150 -6.74 -2.99 -18.13
C MET A 150 -7.16 -1.82 -17.23
N GLU A 151 -7.34 -0.63 -17.79
CA GLU A 151 -7.82 0.54 -17.06
C GLU A 151 -9.20 0.29 -16.40
N THR A 152 -10.12 -0.34 -17.14
CA THR A 152 -11.43 -0.72 -16.64
C THR A 152 -11.32 -1.66 -15.44
N ARG A 153 -10.51 -2.72 -15.55
CA ARG A 153 -10.31 -3.69 -14.46
C ARG A 153 -9.61 -3.07 -13.26
N GLU A 154 -8.63 -2.20 -13.49
CA GLU A 154 -7.80 -1.66 -12.43
C GLU A 154 -8.41 -0.47 -11.69
N ILE A 155 -9.33 0.26 -12.33
CA ILE A 155 -9.81 1.54 -11.81
C ILE A 155 -11.34 1.60 -11.79
N TYR A 156 -12.00 1.46 -12.94
CA TYR A 156 -13.45 1.66 -13.02
C TYR A 156 -14.27 0.57 -12.34
N ALA A 157 -13.87 -0.70 -12.43
CA ALA A 157 -14.55 -1.78 -11.71
C ALA A 157 -14.44 -1.63 -10.17
N PRO A 158 -13.25 -1.37 -9.59
CA PRO A 158 -13.14 -1.03 -8.17
C PRO A 158 -13.92 0.22 -7.75
N LEU A 159 -13.97 1.26 -8.59
CA LEU A 159 -14.80 2.44 -8.33
C LEU A 159 -16.29 2.06 -8.32
N ALA A 160 -16.78 1.34 -9.32
CA ALA A 160 -18.17 0.85 -9.35
C ALA A 160 -18.52 0.04 -8.10
N HIS A 161 -17.59 -0.80 -7.62
CA HIS A 161 -17.75 -1.54 -6.37
C HIS A 161 -17.94 -0.62 -5.15
N ARG A 162 -17.14 0.44 -5.04
CA ARG A 162 -17.20 1.42 -3.95
C ARG A 162 -18.49 2.23 -3.96
N PHE A 163 -19.00 2.58 -5.14
CA PHE A 163 -20.29 3.26 -5.28
C PHE A 163 -21.50 2.33 -5.16
N GLY A 164 -21.28 1.02 -4.95
CA GLY A 164 -22.33 0.02 -4.80
C GLY A 164 -23.02 -0.37 -6.11
N MET A 165 -22.45 0.00 -7.27
CA MET A 165 -22.98 -0.32 -8.59
C MET A 165 -22.54 -1.74 -9.01
N ALA A 166 -23.08 -2.74 -8.31
CA ALA A 166 -22.62 -4.13 -8.43
C ALA A 166 -22.86 -4.73 -9.83
N GLY A 167 -23.98 -4.39 -10.48
CA GLY A 167 -24.28 -4.83 -11.84
C GLY A 167 -23.28 -4.30 -12.87
N ILE A 168 -23.03 -2.98 -12.83
CA ILE A 168 -22.03 -2.34 -13.71
C ILE A 168 -20.64 -2.91 -13.45
N LYS A 169 -20.24 -3.05 -12.18
CA LYS A 169 -18.95 -3.65 -11.82
C LYS A 169 -18.78 -5.02 -12.48
N ALA A 170 -19.75 -5.90 -12.29
CA ALA A 170 -19.64 -7.27 -12.76
C ALA A 170 -19.54 -7.35 -14.28
N GLU A 171 -20.30 -6.52 -14.99
CA GLU A 171 -20.24 -6.46 -16.44
C GLU A 171 -18.92 -5.88 -16.94
N LEU A 172 -18.41 -4.82 -16.31
CA LEU A 172 -17.08 -4.27 -16.61
C LEU A 172 -15.97 -5.30 -16.40
N GLU A 173 -16.02 -6.08 -15.31
CA GLU A 173 -15.06 -7.14 -15.01
C GLU A 173 -15.12 -8.28 -16.03
N ASP A 174 -16.31 -8.75 -16.40
CA ASP A 174 -16.48 -9.84 -17.39
C ASP A 174 -16.03 -9.41 -18.79
N ILE A 175 -16.35 -8.18 -19.22
CA ILE A 175 -15.88 -7.66 -20.51
C ILE A 175 -14.36 -7.44 -20.48
N ALA A 176 -13.81 -6.91 -19.38
CA ALA A 176 -12.36 -6.76 -19.26
C ALA A 176 -11.65 -8.12 -19.33
N PHE A 177 -12.19 -9.14 -18.67
CA PHE A 177 -11.68 -10.52 -18.72
C PHE A 177 -11.67 -11.07 -20.15
N LYS A 178 -12.75 -10.85 -20.93
CA LYS A 178 -12.84 -11.25 -22.35
C LYS A 178 -11.69 -10.71 -23.22
N PHE A 179 -11.23 -9.48 -22.97
CA PHE A 179 -10.20 -8.83 -23.80
C PHE A 179 -8.77 -8.99 -23.26
N LEU A 180 -8.60 -9.17 -21.96
CA LEU A 180 -7.29 -9.35 -21.33
C LEU A 180 -6.83 -10.82 -21.37
N GLU A 181 -7.76 -11.75 -21.12
CA GLU A 181 -7.52 -13.20 -21.00
C GLU A 181 -8.54 -13.99 -21.86
N PRO A 182 -8.47 -13.89 -23.21
CA PRO A 182 -9.52 -14.38 -24.10
C PRO A 182 -9.66 -15.90 -24.18
N ASP A 183 -8.56 -16.65 -23.99
CA ASP A 183 -8.58 -18.11 -24.08
C ASP A 183 -9.23 -18.70 -22.82
N GLU A 184 -8.83 -18.22 -21.64
CA GLU A 184 -9.44 -18.59 -20.36
C GLU A 184 -10.92 -18.20 -20.27
N TYR A 185 -11.30 -17.06 -20.86
CA TYR A 185 -12.69 -16.64 -20.96
C TYR A 185 -13.52 -17.65 -21.77
N ARG A 186 -13.03 -18.09 -22.94
CA ARG A 186 -13.76 -19.03 -23.80
C ARG A 186 -13.90 -20.40 -23.16
N GLU A 187 -12.82 -20.92 -22.58
CA GLU A 187 -12.86 -22.20 -21.85
C GLU A 187 -13.91 -22.18 -20.74
N LEU A 188 -13.93 -21.11 -19.93
CA LEU A 188 -14.88 -20.99 -18.83
C LEU A 188 -16.33 -20.79 -19.33
N GLU A 189 -16.53 -20.07 -20.43
CA GLU A 189 -17.84 -19.89 -21.04
C GLU A 189 -18.41 -21.22 -21.56
N GLU A 190 -17.58 -22.06 -22.18
CA GLU A 190 -17.97 -23.39 -22.66
C GLU A 190 -18.34 -24.32 -21.51
N LEU A 191 -17.51 -24.41 -20.47
CA LEU A 191 -17.80 -25.22 -19.27
C LEU A 191 -19.13 -24.84 -18.60
N ILE A 192 -19.38 -23.53 -18.44
CA ILE A 192 -20.64 -23.05 -17.84
C ILE A 192 -21.84 -23.34 -18.73
N ARG A 193 -21.66 -23.33 -20.05
CA ARG A 193 -22.73 -23.64 -21.01
C ARG A 193 -23.11 -25.12 -20.95
N GLU A 194 -22.14 -26.01 -20.81
CA GLU A 194 -22.34 -27.46 -20.70
C GLU A 194 -23.11 -27.83 -19.41
N GLU A 195 -22.73 -27.26 -18.26
CA GLU A 195 -23.36 -27.55 -16.96
C GLU A 195 -24.67 -26.78 -16.69
N ARG A 196 -25.13 -25.95 -17.64
CA ARG A 196 -26.28 -25.05 -17.41
C ARG A 196 -27.54 -25.80 -16.96
N LYS A 197 -27.87 -26.92 -17.60
CA LYS A 197 -29.07 -27.71 -17.30
C LYS A 197 -29.01 -28.31 -15.90
N GLU A 198 -27.88 -28.91 -15.55
CA GLU A 198 -27.68 -29.53 -14.23
C GLU A 198 -27.79 -28.50 -13.11
N ARG A 199 -27.25 -27.30 -13.32
CA ARG A 199 -27.38 -26.18 -12.39
C ARG A 199 -28.81 -25.69 -12.24
N GLU A 200 -29.54 -25.51 -13.34
CA GLU A 200 -30.95 -25.08 -13.30
C GLU A 200 -31.81 -26.10 -12.54
N GLU A 201 -31.61 -27.40 -12.79
CA GLU A 201 -32.28 -28.48 -12.05
C GLU A 201 -31.91 -28.47 -10.56
N MET A 202 -30.64 -28.26 -10.23
CA MET A 202 -30.17 -28.23 -8.85
C MET A 202 -30.72 -27.03 -8.06
N ILE A 203 -30.78 -25.84 -8.68
CA ILE A 203 -31.42 -24.67 -8.08
C ILE A 203 -32.90 -24.97 -7.79
N GLU A 204 -33.58 -25.63 -8.71
CA GLU A 204 -34.99 -25.98 -8.56
C GLU A 204 -35.22 -26.98 -7.41
N ARG A 205 -34.30 -27.95 -7.23
CA ARG A 205 -34.33 -28.91 -6.11
C ARG A 205 -34.24 -28.25 -4.74
N LEU A 206 -33.60 -27.08 -4.61
CA LEU A 206 -33.60 -26.30 -3.38
C LEU A 206 -34.78 -25.31 -3.34
N ARG A 207 -35.13 -24.69 -4.47
CA ARG A 207 -36.18 -23.67 -4.57
C ARG A 207 -37.54 -24.21 -4.12
N VAL A 208 -37.96 -25.37 -4.63
CA VAL A 208 -39.30 -25.92 -4.37
C VAL A 208 -39.51 -26.25 -2.87
N PRO A 209 -38.61 -27.00 -2.19
CA PRO A 209 -38.75 -27.24 -0.76
C PRO A 209 -38.63 -25.96 0.08
N LEU A 210 -37.78 -25.01 -0.32
CA LEU A 210 -37.63 -23.74 0.38
C LEU A 210 -38.91 -22.91 0.29
N GLU A 211 -39.53 -22.80 -0.89
CA GLU A 211 -40.80 -22.11 -1.08
C GLU A 211 -41.91 -22.71 -0.21
N ALA A 212 -41.98 -24.05 -0.13
CA ALA A 212 -42.94 -24.73 0.74
C ALA A 212 -42.72 -24.42 2.23
N ALA A 213 -41.46 -24.49 2.70
CA ALA A 213 -41.10 -24.21 4.08
C ALA A 213 -41.38 -22.76 4.49
N LEU A 214 -41.13 -21.79 3.60
CA LEU A 214 -41.43 -20.38 3.85
C LEU A 214 -42.93 -20.10 3.94
N ARG A 215 -43.74 -20.74 3.08
CA ARG A 215 -45.21 -20.62 3.15
C ARG A 215 -45.78 -21.24 4.43
N GLU A 216 -45.27 -22.40 4.84
CA GLU A 216 -45.69 -23.05 6.10
C GLU A 216 -45.33 -22.21 7.33
N ALA A 217 -44.21 -21.48 7.29
CA ALA A 217 -43.81 -20.52 8.31
C ALA A 217 -44.62 -19.21 8.32
N GLY A 218 -45.58 -19.04 7.38
CA GLY A 218 -46.46 -17.88 7.31
C GLY A 218 -45.88 -16.65 6.61
N ILE A 219 -44.79 -16.80 5.86
CA ILE A 219 -44.20 -15.72 5.06
C ILE A 219 -44.91 -15.72 3.70
N THR A 220 -45.70 -14.67 3.41
CA THR A 220 -46.52 -14.57 2.19
C THR A 220 -45.80 -13.91 1.02
N ASP A 221 -45.00 -12.88 1.32
CA ASP A 221 -44.40 -12.00 0.32
C ASP A 221 -42.89 -12.24 0.24
N PHE A 222 -42.52 -13.20 -0.61
CA PHE A 222 -41.12 -13.54 -0.86
C PHE A 222 -40.85 -13.89 -2.32
N GLU A 223 -39.62 -13.65 -2.76
CA GLU A 223 -39.14 -14.03 -4.09
C GLU A 223 -37.85 -14.84 -3.98
N ILE A 224 -37.84 -16.06 -4.54
CA ILE A 224 -36.65 -16.91 -4.58
C ILE A 224 -36.12 -16.95 -6.01
N THR A 225 -34.90 -16.44 -6.21
CA THR A 225 -34.23 -16.42 -7.51
C THR A 225 -32.87 -17.11 -7.46
N GLY A 226 -32.55 -17.85 -8.53
CA GLY A 226 -31.20 -18.33 -8.77
C GLY A 226 -30.32 -17.18 -9.22
N ARG A 227 -29.16 -17.00 -8.60
CA ARG A 227 -28.18 -15.98 -8.98
C ARG A 227 -27.03 -16.63 -9.77
N PRO A 228 -26.89 -16.37 -11.07
CA PRO A 228 -25.70 -16.78 -11.79
C PRO A 228 -24.48 -16.02 -11.24
N LYS A 229 -23.35 -16.71 -11.06
CA LYS A 229 -22.07 -16.07 -10.77
C LYS A 229 -21.43 -15.61 -12.09
N HIS A 230 -20.81 -14.43 -12.03
CA HIS A 230 -20.11 -13.80 -13.16
C HIS A 230 -18.81 -14.53 -13.48
N LEU A 231 -18.39 -14.53 -14.74
CA LEU A 231 -17.26 -15.31 -15.25
C LEU A 231 -15.97 -14.95 -14.53
N TRP A 232 -15.68 -13.66 -14.40
CA TRP A 232 -14.49 -13.17 -13.71
C TRP A 232 -14.45 -13.59 -12.24
N SER A 233 -15.59 -13.59 -11.56
CA SER A 233 -15.67 -14.00 -10.14
C SER A 233 -15.39 -15.49 -9.96
N ILE A 234 -15.76 -16.31 -10.95
CA ILE A 234 -15.48 -17.75 -10.97
C ILE A 234 -13.99 -17.98 -11.24
N TYR A 235 -13.46 -17.36 -12.29
CA TYR A 235 -12.05 -17.42 -12.63
C TYR A 235 -11.16 -17.02 -11.45
N LYS A 236 -11.45 -15.88 -10.82
CA LYS A 236 -10.70 -15.40 -9.64
C LYS A 236 -10.71 -16.42 -8.49
N LYS A 237 -11.81 -17.13 -8.27
CA LYS A 237 -11.89 -18.20 -7.25
C LYS A 237 -11.07 -19.43 -7.64
N MET A 238 -11.13 -19.85 -8.90
CA MET A 238 -10.32 -20.96 -9.43
C MET A 238 -8.83 -20.68 -9.21
N THR A 239 -8.35 -19.50 -9.60
CA THR A 239 -6.94 -19.12 -9.47
C THR A 239 -6.50 -19.00 -8.01
N GLN A 240 -7.30 -18.35 -7.16
CA GLN A 240 -6.95 -18.13 -5.74
C GLN A 240 -6.95 -19.40 -4.90
N GLN A 241 -7.81 -20.37 -5.22
CA GLN A 241 -7.95 -21.61 -4.45
C GLN A 241 -7.16 -22.77 -5.09
N SER A 242 -6.63 -22.57 -6.30
CA SER A 242 -5.96 -23.60 -7.11
C SER A 242 -6.79 -24.89 -7.23
N ARG A 243 -8.11 -24.73 -7.39
CA ARG A 243 -9.06 -25.84 -7.50
C ARG A 243 -9.62 -25.95 -8.93
N PRO A 244 -9.84 -27.17 -9.43
CA PRO A 244 -10.53 -27.37 -10.71
C PRO A 244 -11.99 -26.91 -10.60
N PHE A 245 -12.59 -26.59 -11.75
CA PHE A 245 -13.97 -26.09 -11.85
C PHE A 245 -14.98 -27.01 -11.14
N ASP A 246 -14.82 -28.33 -11.30
CA ASP A 246 -15.66 -29.38 -10.73
C ASP A 246 -15.72 -29.37 -9.18
N GLU A 247 -14.70 -28.82 -8.52
CA GLU A 247 -14.64 -28.71 -7.05
C GLU A 247 -15.20 -27.40 -6.52
N ILE A 248 -15.63 -26.48 -7.40
CA ILE A 248 -16.29 -25.24 -7.03
C ILE A 248 -17.79 -25.52 -6.85
N TYR A 249 -18.10 -26.25 -5.78
CA TYR A 249 -19.47 -26.38 -5.25
C TYR A 249 -20.12 -25.01 -4.93
N ASP A 250 -19.28 -23.97 -4.82
CA ASP A 250 -19.64 -22.59 -4.57
C ASP A 250 -20.12 -21.85 -5.83
N LEU A 251 -20.54 -22.52 -6.91
CA LEU A 251 -21.16 -21.84 -8.06
C LEU A 251 -22.62 -21.47 -7.81
N MET A 252 -23.27 -22.16 -6.87
CA MET A 252 -24.71 -22.07 -6.64
C MET A 252 -25.04 -21.02 -5.57
N ALA A 253 -25.63 -19.91 -6.00
CA ALA A 253 -26.16 -18.89 -5.11
C ALA A 253 -27.66 -18.76 -5.30
N VAL A 254 -28.43 -18.94 -4.22
CA VAL A 254 -29.86 -18.67 -4.18
C VAL A 254 -30.08 -17.37 -3.43
N ARG A 255 -30.97 -16.54 -3.95
CA ARG A 255 -31.35 -15.26 -3.34
C ARG A 255 -32.80 -15.34 -2.89
N VAL A 256 -33.06 -14.98 -1.65
CA VAL A 256 -34.40 -14.83 -1.08
C VAL A 256 -34.63 -13.35 -0.78
N LEU A 257 -35.66 -12.79 -1.40
CA LEU A 257 -36.12 -11.44 -1.15
C LEU A 257 -37.39 -11.47 -0.30
N VAL A 258 -37.49 -10.57 0.67
CA VAL A 258 -38.65 -10.39 1.55
C VAL A 258 -38.95 -8.91 1.74
N ASP A 259 -40.06 -8.58 2.38
CA ASP A 259 -40.42 -7.17 2.62
C ASP A 259 -39.67 -6.56 3.80
N THR A 260 -39.55 -7.27 4.93
CA THR A 260 -39.05 -6.68 6.18
C THR A 260 -37.76 -7.32 6.70
N VAL A 261 -37.02 -6.56 7.51
CA VAL A 261 -35.80 -7.06 8.18
C VAL A 261 -36.09 -8.20 9.16
N PRO A 262 -37.16 -8.15 10.01
CA PRO A 262 -37.56 -9.29 10.81
C PRO A 262 -37.78 -10.57 10.00
N ASP A 263 -38.40 -10.45 8.82
CA ASP A 263 -38.61 -11.60 7.94
C ASP A 263 -37.30 -12.17 7.43
N CYS A 264 -36.26 -11.36 7.22
CA CYS A 264 -34.94 -11.87 6.84
C CYS A 264 -34.38 -12.85 7.88
N TYR A 265 -34.51 -12.51 9.18
CA TYR A 265 -34.07 -13.39 10.26
C TYR A 265 -35.00 -14.59 10.46
N HIS A 266 -36.30 -14.43 10.21
CA HIS A 266 -37.25 -15.54 10.22
C HIS A 266 -36.89 -16.56 9.12
N VAL A 267 -36.67 -16.11 7.88
CA VAL A 267 -36.21 -16.95 6.76
C VAL A 267 -34.91 -17.67 7.11
N LEU A 268 -33.94 -16.98 7.75
CA LEU A 268 -32.69 -17.60 8.19
C LEU A 268 -32.95 -18.75 9.18
N GLY A 269 -33.86 -18.54 10.13
CA GLY A 269 -34.28 -19.56 11.09
C GLY A 269 -34.94 -20.77 10.42
N VAL A 270 -35.84 -20.54 9.46
CA VAL A 270 -36.49 -21.61 8.68
C VAL A 270 -35.45 -22.42 7.92
N ILE A 271 -34.51 -21.76 7.24
CA ILE A 271 -33.43 -22.42 6.50
C ILE A 271 -32.57 -23.28 7.42
N HIS A 272 -32.17 -22.76 8.59
CA HIS A 272 -31.33 -23.51 9.54
C HIS A 272 -32.07 -24.64 10.24
N HIS A 273 -33.40 -24.59 10.29
CA HIS A 273 -34.24 -25.69 10.75
C HIS A 273 -34.32 -26.81 9.71
N SER A 274 -34.47 -26.45 8.43
CA SER A 274 -34.61 -27.42 7.32
C SER A 274 -33.28 -28.01 6.86
N TRP A 275 -32.17 -27.26 6.95
CA TRP A 275 -30.85 -27.68 6.49
C TRP A 275 -29.74 -27.30 7.46
N THR A 276 -28.76 -28.19 7.63
CA THR A 276 -27.62 -27.96 8.52
C THR A 276 -26.72 -26.84 7.97
N PRO A 277 -26.52 -25.73 8.72
CA PRO A 277 -25.64 -24.65 8.30
C PRO A 277 -24.17 -24.94 8.60
N LEU A 278 -23.28 -24.32 7.83
CA LEU A 278 -21.85 -24.30 8.11
C LEU A 278 -21.51 -23.02 8.91
N GLN A 279 -21.28 -23.15 10.22
CA GLN A 279 -21.12 -22.01 11.15
C GLN A 279 -20.12 -20.95 10.67
N GLU A 280 -18.97 -21.34 10.13
CA GLU A 280 -17.92 -20.41 9.69
C GLU A 280 -18.32 -19.56 8.47
N ARG A 281 -19.43 -19.90 7.79
CA ARG A 281 -19.92 -19.23 6.58
C ARG A 281 -21.23 -18.47 6.79
N ILE A 282 -21.65 -18.29 8.04
CA ILE A 282 -22.78 -17.40 8.36
C ILE A 282 -22.24 -15.97 8.52
N LYS A 283 -22.80 -15.02 7.77
CA LYS A 283 -22.41 -13.60 7.84
C LYS A 283 -23.64 -12.72 7.88
N ASP A 284 -23.69 -11.85 8.87
CA ASP A 284 -24.76 -10.87 9.02
C ASP A 284 -24.27 -9.49 8.56
N PHE A 285 -24.52 -9.17 7.28
CA PHE A 285 -24.27 -7.83 6.75
C PHE A 285 -25.45 -6.88 6.95
N ILE A 286 -26.55 -7.31 7.57
CA ILE A 286 -27.64 -6.40 7.95
C ILE A 286 -27.22 -5.62 9.20
N ALA A 287 -26.74 -6.33 10.22
CA ALA A 287 -26.22 -5.73 11.45
C ALA A 287 -24.87 -5.02 11.25
N SER A 288 -24.03 -5.53 10.33
CA SER A 288 -22.73 -4.94 9.96
C SER A 288 -22.66 -4.65 8.45
N PRO A 289 -23.27 -3.55 7.95
CA PRO A 289 -23.25 -3.21 6.54
C PRO A 289 -21.83 -3.04 5.98
N LYS A 290 -21.63 -3.39 4.71
CA LYS A 290 -20.34 -3.13 4.03
C LYS A 290 -20.16 -1.63 3.74
N SER A 291 -18.92 -1.22 3.44
CA SER A 291 -18.61 0.17 3.05
C SER A 291 -19.33 0.69 1.82
N ASN A 292 -19.89 -0.16 0.98
CA ASN A 292 -20.72 0.23 -0.16
C ASN A 292 -22.24 0.16 0.15
N ALA A 293 -22.60 0.24 1.44
CA ALA A 293 -23.97 0.10 1.97
C ALA A 293 -24.62 -1.26 1.67
N TYR A 294 -23.85 -2.27 1.25
CA TYR A 294 -24.39 -3.60 0.99
C TYR A 294 -24.87 -4.28 2.29
N GLN A 295 -26.13 -4.71 2.28
CA GLN A 295 -26.80 -5.42 3.36
C GLN A 295 -27.43 -6.72 2.86
N SER A 296 -27.17 -7.81 3.58
CA SER A 296 -27.72 -9.15 3.32
C SER A 296 -27.28 -10.13 4.41
N LEU A 297 -28.09 -11.13 4.70
CA LEU A 297 -27.66 -12.31 5.47
C LEU A 297 -27.13 -13.35 4.50
N HIS A 298 -25.91 -13.83 4.74
CA HIS A 298 -25.32 -14.92 3.96
C HIS A 298 -25.21 -16.15 4.84
N THR A 299 -25.65 -17.29 4.31
CA THR A 299 -25.48 -18.59 4.97
C THR A 299 -25.13 -19.64 3.92
N THR A 300 -24.26 -20.59 4.29
CA THR A 300 -24.02 -21.79 3.48
C THR A 300 -24.59 -22.99 4.20
N VAL A 301 -25.40 -23.79 3.50
CA VAL A 301 -26.07 -24.97 4.08
C VAL A 301 -25.82 -26.22 3.24
N PHE A 302 -25.89 -27.39 3.89
CA PHE A 302 -25.95 -28.68 3.19
C PHE A 302 -27.38 -28.95 2.73
N GLY A 303 -27.61 -28.79 1.43
CA GLY A 303 -28.93 -28.93 0.82
C GLY A 303 -29.23 -30.36 0.35
N PRO A 304 -30.34 -30.54 -0.39
CA PRO A 304 -30.73 -31.83 -0.95
C PRO A 304 -29.62 -32.42 -1.85
N GLY A 305 -29.35 -33.71 -1.69
CA GLY A 305 -28.29 -34.41 -2.45
C GLY A 305 -26.87 -34.23 -1.90
N GLY A 306 -26.69 -33.59 -0.73
CA GLY A 306 -25.38 -33.41 -0.08
C GLY A 306 -24.55 -32.26 -0.64
N SER A 307 -25.09 -31.52 -1.61
CA SER A 307 -24.44 -30.34 -2.21
C SER A 307 -24.51 -29.14 -1.28
N LEU A 308 -23.51 -28.26 -1.38
CA LEU A 308 -23.47 -26.99 -0.64
C LEU A 308 -24.21 -25.91 -1.41
N TYR A 309 -25.06 -25.15 -0.71
CA TYR A 309 -25.78 -24.01 -1.29
C TYR A 309 -25.45 -22.74 -0.52
N GLU A 310 -25.06 -21.68 -1.23
CA GLU A 310 -24.95 -20.33 -0.68
C GLU A 310 -26.31 -19.63 -0.81
N ILE A 311 -26.90 -19.21 0.31
CA ILE A 311 -28.18 -18.51 0.33
C ILE A 311 -27.98 -17.07 0.84
N GLN A 312 -28.48 -16.11 0.06
CA GLN A 312 -28.45 -14.68 0.36
C GLN A 312 -29.88 -14.22 0.67
N ILE A 313 -30.11 -13.67 1.86
CA ILE A 313 -31.44 -13.25 2.31
C ILE A 313 -31.39 -11.75 2.58
N ARG A 314 -32.32 -10.99 1.98
CA ARG A 314 -32.38 -9.53 2.14
C ARG A 314 -33.74 -9.00 1.77
N THR A 315 -34.03 -7.75 2.12
CA THR A 315 -35.27 -7.11 1.72
C THR A 315 -35.25 -6.65 0.26
N PHE A 316 -36.41 -6.35 -0.33
CA PHE A 316 -36.49 -5.70 -1.65
C PHE A 316 -35.74 -4.36 -1.68
N GLU A 317 -35.83 -3.57 -0.61
CA GLU A 317 -35.10 -2.31 -0.48
C GLU A 317 -33.58 -2.54 -0.44
N MET A 318 -33.10 -3.46 0.41
CA MET A 318 -31.69 -3.84 0.47
C MET A 318 -31.21 -4.41 -0.86
N HIS A 319 -32.07 -5.09 -1.61
CA HIS A 319 -31.76 -5.57 -2.94
C HIS A 319 -31.53 -4.41 -3.91
N ARG A 320 -32.40 -3.40 -3.93
CA ARG A 320 -32.19 -2.19 -4.75
C ARG A 320 -30.88 -1.50 -4.38
N THR A 321 -30.61 -1.28 -3.09
CA THR A 321 -29.35 -0.67 -2.64
C THR A 321 -28.13 -1.50 -3.02
N ALA A 322 -28.23 -2.82 -3.03
CA ALA A 322 -27.11 -3.68 -3.39
C ALA A 322 -26.85 -3.80 -4.91
N GLU A 323 -27.85 -3.56 -5.76
CA GLU A 323 -27.67 -3.58 -7.21
C GLU A 323 -27.29 -2.19 -7.74
N TYR A 324 -27.94 -1.15 -7.23
CA TYR A 324 -27.82 0.24 -7.70
C TYR A 324 -26.93 1.12 -6.79
N GLY A 325 -26.61 0.70 -5.57
CA GLY A 325 -25.68 1.39 -4.70
C GLY A 325 -26.18 2.75 -4.21
N ILE A 326 -25.27 3.73 -4.21
CA ILE A 326 -25.56 5.13 -3.84
C ILE A 326 -26.66 5.72 -4.74
N ALA A 327 -26.81 5.24 -5.98
CA ALA A 327 -27.89 5.67 -6.87
C ALA A 327 -29.27 5.40 -6.25
N ALA A 328 -29.46 4.30 -5.52
CA ALA A 328 -30.73 3.99 -4.85
C ALA A 328 -31.06 4.95 -3.69
N HIS A 329 -30.04 5.50 -3.02
CA HIS A 329 -30.20 6.42 -1.88
C HIS A 329 -30.50 7.86 -2.31
N TRP A 330 -29.93 8.34 -3.42
CA TRP A 330 -30.20 9.68 -3.96
C TRP A 330 -31.67 9.90 -4.29
N ILE A 331 -32.33 8.85 -4.75
CA ILE A 331 -33.75 8.80 -5.13
C ILE A 331 -34.68 9.14 -3.97
N TYR A 332 -34.31 8.79 -2.73
CA TYR A 332 -35.23 8.79 -1.59
C TYR A 332 -35.04 9.98 -0.63
N LYS A 333 -33.96 10.77 -0.79
CA LYS A 333 -33.59 11.87 0.13
C LYS A 333 -33.79 13.27 -0.41
N GLU A 334 -34.98 13.55 -0.95
CA GLU A 334 -35.47 14.93 -1.06
C GLU A 334 -36.11 15.43 0.26
N LYS A 335 -36.31 14.58 1.28
CA LYS A 335 -37.03 14.96 2.52
C LYS A 335 -36.36 14.66 3.87
N SER A 336 -35.24 13.94 3.97
CA SER A 336 -34.59 13.67 5.27
C SER A 336 -33.06 13.51 5.21
N GLY A 337 -32.32 14.45 5.82
CA GLY A 337 -30.98 14.25 6.43
C GLY A 337 -29.78 13.89 5.54
N ARG A 338 -28.85 14.84 5.40
CA ARG A 338 -27.55 14.79 4.68
C ARG A 338 -26.53 13.73 5.16
N ASP A 339 -26.77 13.02 6.25
CA ASP A 339 -25.69 12.40 7.05
C ASP A 339 -25.07 11.09 6.47
N GLU A 340 -25.79 10.27 5.69
CA GLU A 340 -25.25 8.98 5.19
C GLU A 340 -24.41 9.11 3.91
N LEU A 341 -24.70 10.12 3.08
CA LEU A 341 -23.84 10.42 1.93
C LEU A 341 -22.46 10.89 2.42
N ASP A 342 -22.40 11.61 3.54
CA ASP A 342 -21.17 12.22 4.03
C ASP A 342 -20.08 11.19 4.37
N ASP A 343 -20.46 9.97 4.75
CA ASP A 343 -19.55 8.86 5.08
C ASP A 343 -18.79 8.31 3.86
N HIS A 344 -19.48 8.13 2.72
CA HIS A 344 -18.85 7.70 1.47
C HIS A 344 -17.96 8.80 0.88
N PHE A 345 -18.33 10.06 1.08
CA PHE A 345 -17.54 11.23 0.67
C PHE A 345 -16.35 11.48 1.61
N THR A 346 -16.43 11.08 2.88
CA THR A 346 -15.33 11.20 3.84
C THR A 346 -14.10 10.40 3.39
N TRP A 347 -14.30 9.23 2.78
CA TRP A 347 -13.21 8.46 2.17
C TRP A 347 -12.52 9.22 1.02
N PHE A 348 -13.30 9.81 0.10
CA PHE A 348 -12.75 10.63 -0.99
C PHE A 348 -12.03 11.88 -0.48
N ARG A 349 -12.58 12.57 0.52
CA ARG A 349 -11.92 13.74 1.14
C ARG A 349 -10.61 13.33 1.80
N GLN A 350 -10.57 12.20 2.49
CA GLN A 350 -9.34 11.67 3.07
C GLN A 350 -8.30 11.32 2.00
N LEU A 351 -8.70 10.73 0.87
CA LEU A 351 -7.80 10.49 -0.27
C LEU A 351 -7.24 11.79 -0.86
N LEU A 352 -8.07 12.83 -1.00
CA LEU A 352 -7.64 14.15 -1.45
C LEU A 352 -6.69 14.83 -0.45
N GLU A 353 -6.88 14.64 0.85
CA GLU A 353 -5.96 15.13 1.89
C GLU A 353 -4.60 14.42 1.84
N LEU A 354 -4.57 13.10 1.64
CA LEU A 354 -3.33 12.33 1.49
C LEU A 354 -2.50 12.81 0.28
N GLN A 355 -3.16 13.33 -0.76
CA GLN A 355 -2.51 13.89 -1.94
C GLN A 355 -1.78 15.21 -1.66
N GLN A 356 -2.29 16.08 -0.78
CA GLN A 356 -1.60 17.34 -0.44
C GLN A 356 -0.21 17.10 0.15
N ASP A 357 -0.02 15.94 0.77
CA ASP A 357 1.21 15.50 1.42
C ASP A 357 2.03 14.51 0.53
N ALA A 358 1.59 14.18 -0.71
CA ALA A 358 2.27 13.22 -1.60
C ALA A 358 3.33 13.92 -2.47
N HIS A 359 4.53 13.32 -2.58
CA HIS A 359 5.65 13.94 -3.31
C HIS A 359 5.72 13.51 -4.79
N SER A 360 5.05 12.42 -5.19
CA SER A 360 4.98 11.99 -6.60
C SER A 360 3.61 11.42 -7.03
N PRO A 361 3.24 11.57 -8.32
CA PRO A 361 2.08 10.96 -8.98
C PRO A 361 1.94 9.44 -8.85
N GLU A 362 3.06 8.72 -8.96
CA GLU A 362 3.08 7.26 -8.92
C GLU A 362 2.75 6.75 -7.52
N GLU A 363 3.26 7.44 -6.50
CA GLU A 363 2.96 7.15 -5.10
C GLU A 363 1.45 7.34 -4.82
N PHE A 364 0.84 8.37 -5.41
CA PHE A 364 -0.60 8.59 -5.32
C PHE A 364 -1.43 7.48 -5.98
N LEU A 365 -1.06 7.05 -7.19
CA LEU A 365 -1.74 5.95 -7.88
C LEU A 365 -1.60 4.63 -7.13
N GLU A 366 -0.43 4.36 -6.55
CA GLU A 366 -0.23 3.18 -5.71
C GLU A 366 -1.13 3.23 -4.46
N PHE A 367 -1.23 4.38 -3.80
CA PHE A 367 -2.15 4.56 -2.67
C PHE A 367 -3.61 4.38 -3.05
N LEU A 368 -4.04 4.98 -4.16
CA LEU A 368 -5.39 4.86 -4.68
C LEU A 368 -5.72 3.38 -4.97
N LYS A 369 -4.81 2.67 -5.65
CA LYS A 369 -4.97 1.23 -5.92
C LYS A 369 -5.08 0.44 -4.61
N ILE A 370 -4.15 0.61 -3.68
CA ILE A 370 -4.18 -0.11 -2.40
C ILE A 370 -5.52 0.07 -1.70
N ASP A 371 -6.07 1.29 -1.68
CA ASP A 371 -7.30 1.59 -0.96
C ASP A 371 -8.59 1.15 -1.69
N LEU A 372 -8.54 1.09 -3.03
CA LEU A 372 -9.63 0.60 -3.89
C LEU A 372 -9.78 -0.94 -3.85
N PHE A 373 -8.69 -1.69 -3.71
CA PHE A 373 -8.67 -3.15 -3.89
C PHE A 373 -8.82 -3.99 -2.62
N GLN A 374 -8.68 -3.42 -1.43
CA GLN A 374 -8.64 -4.22 -0.20
C GLN A 374 -10.06 -4.61 0.26
N ASP A 375 -10.29 -5.91 0.46
CA ASP A 375 -11.41 -6.38 1.28
C ASP A 375 -11.33 -5.71 2.66
N GLU A 376 -12.45 -5.36 3.26
CA GLU A 376 -12.47 -4.69 4.56
C GLU A 376 -12.72 -5.66 5.71
N ILE A 377 -12.16 -5.32 6.86
CA ILE A 377 -12.44 -5.91 8.16
C ILE A 377 -13.06 -4.85 9.07
N PHE A 378 -14.00 -5.29 9.91
CA PHE A 378 -14.60 -4.50 10.96
C PHE A 378 -13.93 -4.85 12.27
N VAL A 379 -13.42 -3.82 12.93
CA VAL A 379 -12.79 -3.93 14.23
C VAL A 379 -13.47 -2.98 15.20
N PHE A 380 -13.54 -3.37 16.46
CA PHE A 380 -14.30 -2.68 17.48
C PHE A 380 -13.38 -1.90 18.42
N THR A 381 -13.78 -0.71 18.82
CA THR A 381 -13.20 -0.05 20.00
C THR A 381 -13.72 -0.71 21.28
N PRO A 382 -13.09 -0.50 22.44
CA PRO A 382 -13.60 -1.04 23.71
C PRO A 382 -14.98 -0.47 24.09
N GLU A 383 -15.34 0.68 23.52
CA GLU A 383 -16.62 1.37 23.73
C GLU A 383 -17.73 0.85 22.79
N GLY A 384 -17.38 -0.01 21.83
CA GLY A 384 -18.31 -0.62 20.87
C GLY A 384 -18.37 0.07 19.51
N ASP A 385 -17.59 1.14 19.29
CA ASP A 385 -17.55 1.79 17.98
C ASP A 385 -16.88 0.90 16.93
N VAL A 386 -17.47 0.86 15.75
CA VAL A 386 -16.96 0.08 14.62
C VAL A 386 -16.01 0.94 13.79
N LYS A 387 -14.80 0.45 13.55
CA LYS A 387 -13.85 1.01 12.59
C LYS A 387 -13.64 0.05 11.43
N ARG A 388 -13.63 0.61 10.23
CA ARG A 388 -13.40 -0.08 8.95
C ARG A 388 -11.92 0.01 8.61
N LEU A 389 -11.28 -1.12 8.38
CA LEU A 389 -9.87 -1.20 7.98
C LEU A 389 -9.69 -2.19 6.83
N PRO A 390 -8.64 -2.06 6.01
CA PRO A 390 -8.35 -3.06 4.99
C PRO A 390 -7.90 -4.39 5.61
N LYS A 391 -8.17 -5.49 4.92
CA LYS A 391 -7.83 -6.86 5.36
C LYS A 391 -6.33 -7.01 5.46
N GLY A 392 -5.87 -7.51 6.61
CA GLY A 392 -4.45 -7.59 6.92
C GLY A 392 -3.88 -6.30 7.53
N ALA A 393 -4.71 -5.27 7.77
CA ALA A 393 -4.35 -4.14 8.61
C ALA A 393 -3.87 -4.61 9.99
N THR A 394 -3.00 -3.80 10.58
CA THR A 394 -2.35 -4.06 11.84
C THR A 394 -2.91 -3.15 12.95
N ALA A 395 -2.51 -3.39 14.20
CA ALA A 395 -2.87 -2.50 15.30
C ALA A 395 -2.35 -1.06 15.10
N ILE A 396 -1.25 -0.89 14.36
CA ILE A 396 -0.70 0.42 14.01
C ILE A 396 -1.67 1.15 13.06
N ASP A 397 -2.17 0.45 12.04
CA ASP A 397 -3.17 1.00 11.12
C ASP A 397 -4.42 1.47 11.87
N PHE A 398 -4.92 0.67 12.82
CA PHE A 398 -6.03 1.04 13.68
C PHE A 398 -5.73 2.30 14.52
N ALA A 399 -4.55 2.38 15.14
CA ALA A 399 -4.16 3.54 15.94
C ALA A 399 -4.19 4.86 15.13
N PHE A 400 -3.66 4.84 13.90
CA PHE A 400 -3.70 6.00 13.00
C PHE A 400 -5.09 6.29 12.41
N ALA A 401 -5.96 5.28 12.31
CA ALA A 401 -7.36 5.43 11.92
C ALA A 401 -8.22 6.05 13.04
N VAL A 402 -7.91 5.77 14.30
CA VAL A 402 -8.53 6.44 15.46
C VAL A 402 -8.13 7.90 15.52
N HIS A 403 -6.82 8.18 15.60
CA HIS A 403 -6.30 9.54 15.56
C HIS A 403 -4.80 9.54 15.29
N THR A 404 -4.29 10.55 14.57
CA THR A 404 -2.85 10.65 14.27
C THR A 404 -2.00 10.70 15.53
N GLU A 405 -2.42 11.44 16.56
CA GLU A 405 -1.67 11.48 17.84
C GLU A 405 -1.64 10.13 18.57
N VAL A 406 -2.72 9.34 18.49
CA VAL A 406 -2.80 8.00 19.08
C VAL A 406 -1.82 7.07 18.36
N GLY A 407 -1.79 7.14 17.02
CA GLY A 407 -0.81 6.44 16.19
C GLY A 407 0.64 6.82 16.53
N LEU A 408 0.93 8.12 16.65
CA LEU A 408 2.29 8.61 16.97
C LEU A 408 2.76 8.21 18.37
N LYS A 409 1.85 8.15 19.35
CA LYS A 409 2.14 7.76 20.74
C LYS A 409 1.89 6.28 21.01
N CYS A 410 1.66 5.45 19.99
CA CYS A 410 1.36 4.04 20.15
C CYS A 410 2.58 3.27 20.69
N GLN A 411 2.45 2.68 21.88
CA GLN A 411 3.47 1.84 22.51
C GLN A 411 3.15 0.35 22.35
N GLY A 412 1.87 -0.01 22.38
CA GLY A 412 1.41 -1.38 22.29
C GLY A 412 -0.08 -1.44 21.99
N ALA A 413 -0.60 -2.64 21.81
CA ALA A 413 -2.02 -2.86 21.58
C ALA A 413 -2.50 -4.12 22.32
N LYS A 414 -3.74 -4.09 22.79
CA LYS A 414 -4.46 -5.29 23.21
C LYS A 414 -5.51 -5.63 22.17
N VAL A 415 -5.57 -6.91 21.79
CA VAL A 415 -6.59 -7.45 20.90
C VAL A 415 -7.41 -8.45 21.72
N ASN A 416 -8.73 -8.22 21.80
CA ASN A 416 -9.67 -9.00 22.62
C ASN A 416 -9.22 -9.11 24.08
N GLY A 417 -8.76 -7.99 24.66
CA GLY A 417 -8.28 -7.90 26.04
C GLY A 417 -6.89 -8.47 26.32
N ARG A 418 -6.20 -9.07 25.33
CA ARG A 418 -4.85 -9.63 25.49
C ARG A 418 -3.81 -8.82 24.74
N ILE A 419 -2.64 -8.61 25.35
CA ILE A 419 -1.52 -7.90 24.70
C ILE A 419 -1.11 -8.67 23.44
N ALA A 420 -1.05 -7.97 22.31
CA ALA A 420 -0.69 -8.53 21.02
C ALA A 420 0.46 -7.72 20.38
N PRO A 421 1.32 -8.37 19.56
CA PRO A 421 2.33 -7.65 18.79
C PRO A 421 1.70 -6.67 17.81
N LEU A 422 2.30 -5.49 17.67
CA LEU A 422 1.79 -4.42 16.78
C LEU A 422 1.70 -4.84 15.30
N HIS A 423 2.55 -5.77 14.84
CA HIS A 423 2.57 -6.28 13.47
C HIS A 423 1.52 -7.36 13.18
N ARG A 424 0.80 -7.83 14.21
CA ARG A 424 -0.23 -8.86 14.04
C ARG A 424 -1.35 -8.32 13.16
N ALA A 425 -1.68 -9.07 12.10
CA ALA A 425 -2.85 -8.79 11.27
C ALA A 425 -4.15 -8.95 12.06
N LEU A 426 -5.03 -7.97 11.94
CA LEU A 426 -6.34 -7.93 12.59
C LEU A 426 -7.34 -8.80 11.84
N LYS A 427 -8.28 -9.37 12.61
CA LYS A 427 -9.39 -10.16 12.08
C LYS A 427 -10.70 -9.40 12.23
N ASN A 428 -11.67 -9.75 11.39
CA ASN A 428 -13.03 -9.24 11.52
C ASN A 428 -13.62 -9.64 12.88
N GLY A 429 -14.20 -8.70 13.62
CA GLY A 429 -14.70 -8.94 14.97
C GLY A 429 -13.72 -8.66 16.10
N ASP A 430 -12.44 -8.38 15.80
CA ASP A 430 -11.46 -8.10 16.86
C ASP A 430 -11.77 -6.76 17.55
N THR A 431 -11.72 -6.76 18.88
CA THR A 431 -11.79 -5.54 19.71
C THR A 431 -10.38 -5.08 20.04
N LEU A 432 -10.07 -3.81 19.78
CA LEU A 432 -8.73 -3.23 19.97
C LEU A 432 -8.70 -2.14 21.02
N GLU A 433 -7.70 -2.21 21.90
CA GLU A 433 -7.33 -1.15 22.84
C GLU A 433 -5.89 -0.73 22.56
N ILE A 434 -5.66 0.53 22.17
CA ILE A 434 -4.31 1.05 21.92
C ILE A 434 -3.71 1.60 23.21
N LEU A 435 -2.52 1.12 23.55
CA LEU A 435 -1.75 1.59 24.70
C LEU A 435 -0.84 2.71 24.23
N THR A 436 -1.12 3.95 24.66
CA THR A 436 -0.31 5.12 24.32
C THR A 436 0.68 5.48 25.43
N GLY A 437 1.89 5.92 25.06
CA GLY A 437 2.92 6.36 26.00
C GLY A 437 3.47 7.76 25.66
N PRO A 438 3.88 8.57 26.67
CA PRO A 438 4.39 9.93 26.44
C PRO A 438 5.74 9.96 25.69
N HIS A 439 6.53 8.89 25.77
CA HIS A 439 7.82 8.75 25.07
C HIS A 439 7.77 7.78 23.89
N ALA A 440 6.59 7.22 23.59
CA ALA A 440 6.41 6.34 22.45
C ALA A 440 6.56 7.14 21.15
N ARG A 441 7.25 6.54 20.17
CA ARG A 441 7.60 7.16 18.90
C ARG A 441 7.51 6.12 17.79
N PRO A 442 7.06 6.49 16.58
CA PRO A 442 7.10 5.60 15.42
C PRO A 442 8.53 5.15 15.12
N SER A 443 8.70 3.90 14.71
CA SER A 443 9.99 3.38 14.25
C SER A 443 9.98 3.17 12.73
N LYS A 444 11.16 3.17 12.11
CA LYS A 444 11.30 2.86 10.67
C LYS A 444 10.73 1.48 10.30
N ASP A 445 10.80 0.52 11.22
CA ASP A 445 10.31 -0.83 10.99
C ASP A 445 8.78 -0.88 10.78
N TRP A 446 8.03 0.08 11.34
CA TRP A 446 6.58 0.14 11.15
C TRP A 446 6.20 0.27 9.67
N LEU A 447 7.02 0.91 8.83
CA LEU A 447 6.77 1.04 7.39
C LEU A 447 6.68 -0.31 6.67
N ASN A 448 7.28 -1.37 7.22
CA ASN A 448 7.20 -2.72 6.68
C ASN A 448 5.88 -3.43 7.03
N HIS A 449 5.28 -3.08 8.17
CA HIS A 449 4.12 -3.79 8.73
C HIS A 449 2.80 -3.12 8.40
N VAL A 450 2.80 -1.80 8.34
CA VAL A 450 1.61 -0.96 8.11
C VAL A 450 1.05 -1.21 6.71
N LYS A 451 -0.28 -1.33 6.59
CA LYS A 451 -0.95 -1.60 5.31
C LYS A 451 -1.63 -0.37 4.72
N THR A 452 -2.17 0.49 5.56
CA THR A 452 -2.91 1.68 5.12
C THR A 452 -1.97 2.77 4.61
N ALA A 453 -2.37 3.44 3.52
CA ALA A 453 -1.63 4.58 2.95
C ALA A 453 -1.47 5.71 3.98
N ARG A 454 -2.56 6.03 4.69
CA ARG A 454 -2.60 7.07 5.74
C ARG A 454 -1.55 6.85 6.83
N ALA A 455 -1.50 5.67 7.43
CA ALA A 455 -0.53 5.39 8.49
C ALA A 455 0.90 5.41 7.93
N ARG A 456 1.14 4.80 6.76
CA ARG A 456 2.46 4.80 6.11
C ARG A 456 2.98 6.21 5.87
N GLN A 457 2.14 7.10 5.34
CA GLN A 457 2.50 8.48 5.07
C GLN A 457 2.77 9.28 6.35
N LYS A 458 1.91 9.20 7.37
CA LYS A 458 2.11 9.92 8.62
C LYS A 458 3.37 9.44 9.37
N ILE A 459 3.69 8.15 9.28
CA ILE A 459 4.95 7.61 9.81
C ILE A 459 6.16 8.16 9.02
N ARG A 460 6.13 8.13 7.68
CA ARG A 460 7.21 8.73 6.85
C ARG A 460 7.42 10.20 7.17
N GLN A 461 6.35 10.98 7.23
CA GLN A 461 6.39 12.42 7.53
C GLN A 461 7.03 12.68 8.90
N TRP A 462 6.67 11.88 9.91
CA TRP A 462 7.25 11.99 11.25
C TRP A 462 8.74 11.62 11.27
N ILE A 463 9.13 10.51 10.63
CA ILE A 463 10.53 10.07 10.54
C ILE A 463 11.38 11.13 9.84
N ASN A 464 10.92 11.64 8.69
CA ASN A 464 11.63 12.67 7.95
C ASN A 464 11.81 13.95 8.77
N ARG A 465 10.78 14.34 9.56
CA ARG A 465 10.87 15.50 10.45
C ARG A 465 11.86 15.28 11.59
N GLU A 466 11.89 14.10 12.19
CA GLU A 466 12.83 13.76 13.28
C GLU A 466 14.27 13.65 12.78
N GLU A 467 14.49 13.00 11.63
CA GLU A 467 15.79 12.93 10.97
C GLU A 467 16.29 14.32 10.61
N ARG A 468 15.44 15.16 10.04
CA ARG A 468 15.77 16.55 9.73
C ARG A 468 16.20 17.33 10.97
N ALA A 469 15.45 17.24 12.07
CA ALA A 469 15.79 17.91 13.32
C ALA A 469 17.14 17.43 13.88
N THR A 470 17.40 16.13 13.81
CA THR A 470 18.65 15.50 14.25
C THR A 470 19.83 15.93 13.38
N SER A 471 19.65 15.94 12.06
CA SER A 471 20.65 16.39 11.08
C SER A 471 20.99 17.87 11.28
N ILE A 472 20.00 18.74 11.47
CA ILE A 472 20.24 20.16 11.74
C ILE A 472 21.04 20.35 13.04
N ALA A 473 20.68 19.65 14.12
CA ALA A 473 21.39 19.72 15.38
C ALA A 473 22.85 19.25 15.25
N LEU A 474 23.07 18.14 14.54
CA LEU A 474 24.40 17.61 14.26
C LEU A 474 25.22 18.58 13.39
N GLY A 475 24.63 19.15 12.34
CA GLY A 475 25.28 20.13 11.48
C GLY A 475 25.69 21.39 12.22
N LYS A 476 24.84 21.90 13.13
CA LYS A 476 25.17 23.02 14.01
C LYS A 476 26.37 22.71 14.91
N ASP A 477 26.43 21.51 15.49
CA ASP A 477 27.55 21.10 16.35
C ASP A 477 28.85 20.86 15.55
N ILE A 478 28.77 20.27 14.35
CA ILE A 478 29.91 20.11 13.44
C ILE A 478 30.49 21.48 13.08
N LEU A 479 29.65 22.43 12.68
CA LEU A 479 30.09 23.78 12.36
C LEU A 479 30.71 24.47 13.59
N ALA A 480 30.05 24.40 14.74
CA ALA A 480 30.54 25.02 15.97
C ALA A 480 31.89 24.46 16.43
N ARG A 481 32.13 23.15 16.28
CA ARG A 481 33.42 22.52 16.57
C ARG A 481 34.51 22.99 15.62
N GLU A 482 34.21 23.09 14.32
CA GLU A 482 35.19 23.52 13.32
C GLU A 482 35.54 25.02 13.47
N LEU A 483 34.57 25.88 13.76
CA LEU A 483 34.80 27.30 14.06
C LEU A 483 35.71 27.48 15.28
N ARG A 484 35.46 26.72 16.37
CA ARG A 484 36.33 26.71 17.55
C ARG A 484 37.75 26.24 17.22
N ARG A 485 37.89 25.21 16.39
CA ARG A 485 39.19 24.67 15.97
C ARG A 485 40.00 25.70 15.19
N ARG A 486 39.35 26.48 14.32
CA ARG A 486 39.98 27.52 13.48
C ARG A 486 40.04 28.90 14.14
N ARG A 487 39.53 29.05 15.37
CA ARG A 487 39.41 30.33 16.09
C ARG A 487 38.65 31.41 15.29
N LEU A 488 37.67 30.99 14.50
CA LEU A 488 36.80 31.89 13.74
C LEU A 488 35.64 32.35 14.62
N SER A 489 35.15 33.57 14.39
CA SER A 489 33.99 34.11 15.11
C SER A 489 32.73 33.32 14.74
N VAL A 490 31.75 33.31 15.65
CA VAL A 490 30.44 32.70 15.36
C VAL A 490 29.75 33.57 14.30
N PRO A 491 29.41 33.04 13.12
CA PRO A 491 28.78 33.82 12.07
C PRO A 491 27.36 34.21 12.48
N GLY A 492 26.95 35.44 12.14
CA GLY A 492 25.56 35.88 12.33
C GLY A 492 24.60 35.18 11.35
N GLU A 493 23.30 35.14 11.68
CA GLU A 493 22.29 34.45 10.85
C GLU A 493 22.27 34.93 9.39
N GLY A 494 22.55 36.21 9.13
CA GLY A 494 22.64 36.75 7.78
C GLY A 494 23.77 36.13 6.94
N ALA A 495 24.94 35.91 7.54
CA ALA A 495 26.08 35.27 6.88
C ALA A 495 25.82 33.79 6.60
N VAL A 496 25.14 33.10 7.52
CA VAL A 496 24.73 31.70 7.32
C VAL A 496 23.71 31.57 6.19
N ARG A 497 22.79 32.53 6.08
CA ARG A 497 21.81 32.55 4.99
C ARG A 497 22.46 32.85 3.63
N ALA A 498 23.44 33.75 3.58
CA ALA A 498 24.22 34.02 2.37
C ALA A 498 25.01 32.78 1.92
N ALA A 499 25.72 32.13 2.85
CA ALA A 499 26.44 30.88 2.56
C ALA A 499 25.50 29.73 2.15
N ALA A 500 24.28 29.70 2.68
CA ALA A 500 23.26 28.74 2.26
C ALA A 500 22.85 28.98 0.80
N ALA A 501 22.62 30.23 0.40
CA ALA A 501 22.28 30.60 -0.97
C ALA A 501 23.41 30.25 -1.96
N ASP A 502 24.67 30.52 -1.59
CA ASP A 502 25.85 30.16 -2.40
C ASP A 502 26.01 28.65 -2.61
N LEU A 503 25.47 27.84 -1.69
CA LEU A 503 25.47 26.38 -1.75
C LEU A 503 24.14 25.81 -2.25
N SER A 504 23.32 26.64 -2.91
CA SER A 504 22.01 26.28 -3.48
C SER A 504 21.04 25.69 -2.45
N GLN A 505 21.12 26.14 -1.18
CA GLN A 505 20.22 25.74 -0.11
C GLN A 505 19.16 26.81 0.15
N ALA A 506 17.91 26.36 0.29
CA ALA A 506 16.76 27.26 0.44
C ALA A 506 16.74 28.04 1.78
N SER A 507 17.46 27.58 2.80
CA SER A 507 17.48 28.23 4.12
C SER A 507 18.75 27.90 4.92
N ALA A 508 19.00 28.70 5.98
CA ALA A 508 20.09 28.44 6.93
C ALA A 508 19.95 27.06 7.61
N ASP A 509 18.73 26.66 7.96
CA ASP A 509 18.46 25.30 8.46
C ASP A 509 18.73 24.23 7.39
N GLY A 510 18.45 24.52 6.12
CA GLY A 510 18.83 23.66 4.99
C GLY A 510 20.35 23.43 4.95
N LEU A 511 21.15 24.49 5.10
CA LEU A 511 22.61 24.37 5.16
C LEU A 511 23.10 23.49 6.33
N TYR A 512 22.52 23.64 7.52
CA TYR A 512 22.84 22.77 8.65
C TYR A 512 22.40 21.32 8.41
N GLU A 513 21.28 21.12 7.72
CA GLU A 513 20.74 19.82 7.37
C GLU A 513 21.66 19.06 6.40
N VAL A 514 22.06 19.66 5.27
CA VAL A 514 23.02 19.04 4.33
C VAL A 514 24.41 18.84 4.95
N LEU A 515 24.86 19.76 5.81
CA LEU A 515 26.12 19.58 6.55
C LEU A 515 26.03 18.41 7.55
N GLY A 516 24.91 18.28 8.26
CA GLY A 516 24.67 17.20 9.21
C GLY A 516 24.45 15.85 8.56
N ARG A 517 23.89 15.82 7.34
CA ARG A 517 23.81 14.61 6.49
C ARG A 517 25.15 14.25 5.83
N GLY A 518 26.05 15.22 5.70
CA GLY A 518 27.36 15.06 5.06
C GLY A 518 27.33 15.21 3.55
N ASP A 519 26.27 15.81 2.99
CA ASP A 519 26.12 16.07 1.56
C ASP A 519 27.06 17.20 1.10
N VAL A 520 27.37 18.15 2.00
CA VAL A 520 28.34 19.23 1.78
C VAL A 520 29.49 19.12 2.78
N PRO A 521 30.76 19.08 2.32
CA PRO A 521 31.91 19.04 3.21
C PRO A 521 32.08 20.35 3.98
N ILE A 522 32.43 20.26 5.25
CA ILE A 522 32.58 21.42 6.15
C ILE A 522 33.52 22.50 5.60
N GLY A 523 34.57 22.13 4.88
CA GLY A 523 35.50 23.08 4.28
C GLY A 523 34.85 23.99 3.23
N GLN A 524 33.86 23.49 2.50
CA GLN A 524 33.12 24.26 1.51
C GLN A 524 32.16 25.24 2.19
N VAL A 525 31.54 24.83 3.30
CA VAL A 525 30.72 25.70 4.16
C VAL A 525 31.55 26.82 4.79
N ILE A 526 32.78 26.53 5.25
CA ILE A 526 33.68 27.54 5.83
C ILE A 526 34.13 28.56 4.77
N ARG A 527 34.42 28.14 3.53
CA ARG A 527 34.76 29.07 2.44
C ARG A 527 33.61 30.02 2.10
N ALA A 528 32.38 29.50 2.10
CA ALA A 528 31.19 30.31 1.87
C ALA A 528 30.90 31.28 3.05
N LEU A 529 31.19 30.87 4.29
CA LEU A 529 30.97 31.71 5.48
C LEU A 529 32.07 32.76 5.72
N PHE A 530 33.31 32.47 5.34
CA PHE A 530 34.46 33.35 5.56
C PHE A 530 35.35 33.44 4.30
N PRO A 531 34.88 34.07 3.21
CA PRO A 531 35.65 34.20 1.98
C PRO A 531 36.99 34.92 2.19
N ASP A 532 37.02 35.92 3.07
CA ASP A 532 38.19 36.78 3.32
C ASP A 532 39.30 36.12 4.14
N HIS A 533 39.01 35.04 4.88
CA HIS A 533 40.01 34.34 5.70
C HIS A 533 40.79 33.25 4.94
N VAL A 534 40.31 32.83 3.77
CA VAL A 534 40.95 31.77 2.97
C VAL A 534 42.16 32.29 2.18
N ALA A 535 42.26 33.61 1.99
CA ALA A 535 43.41 34.25 1.32
C ALA A 535 44.71 34.17 2.15
N GLN A 536 44.65 33.84 3.44
CA GLN A 536 45.83 33.74 4.33
C GLN A 536 46.40 32.31 4.49
N GLU A 537 45.79 31.27 3.91
CA GLU A 537 46.30 29.88 4.00
C GLU A 537 47.27 29.49 2.86
N LEU A 538 47.63 30.40 1.94
CA LEU A 538 48.53 30.11 0.80
C LEU A 538 50.04 30.23 1.09
N GLU A 539 50.46 30.55 2.32
CA GLU A 539 51.87 30.40 2.72
C GLU A 539 52.04 29.16 3.62
N ALA A 540 52.53 28.08 3.02
CA ALA A 540 52.90 26.87 3.73
C ALA A 540 53.97 27.18 4.81
N PRO A 541 53.76 26.83 6.10
CA PRO A 541 54.84 26.90 7.08
C PRO A 541 55.77 25.70 6.90
N LYS A 542 57.08 25.98 6.81
CA LYS A 542 58.15 24.97 6.79
C LYS A 542 58.05 24.07 8.04
N PRO A 543 58.33 22.76 7.94
CA PRO A 543 58.08 21.83 9.03
C PRO A 543 59.10 21.98 10.15
N ASN A 544 58.63 22.35 11.35
CA ASN A 544 59.41 22.28 12.58
C ASN A 544 59.37 20.85 13.16
N VAL A 545 60.53 20.42 13.65
CA VAL A 545 60.86 19.04 14.08
C VAL A 545 59.97 18.53 15.24
N PHE A 546 59.28 19.41 15.96
CA PHE A 546 58.35 19.05 17.04
C PHE A 546 56.94 18.64 16.57
N GLY A 547 56.56 18.90 15.31
CA GLY A 547 55.26 18.48 14.75
C GLY A 547 55.15 16.97 14.48
N ARG A 548 56.28 16.30 14.23
CA ARG A 548 56.32 14.86 13.91
C ARG A 548 55.89 13.94 15.04
N VAL A 549 55.87 14.42 16.29
CA VAL A 549 55.49 13.62 17.46
C VAL A 549 53.99 13.71 17.73
N LEU A 550 53.35 14.85 17.45
CA LEU A 550 51.89 15.01 17.64
C LEU A 550 51.07 14.49 16.46
N ASP A 551 51.61 14.48 15.23
CA ASP A 551 50.92 13.90 14.07
C ASP A 551 50.83 12.36 14.14
N ARG A 552 51.69 11.70 14.92
CA ARG A 552 51.59 10.27 15.22
C ARG A 552 50.39 9.88 16.08
N ILE A 553 49.76 10.84 16.77
CA ILE A 553 48.67 10.59 17.72
C ILE A 553 47.29 10.94 17.12
N ARG A 554 47.24 11.62 15.96
CA ARG A 554 45.99 12.10 15.32
C ARG A 554 45.53 11.32 14.09
N LEU A 555 46.33 10.40 13.56
CA LEU A 555 45.86 9.40 12.59
C LEU A 555 45.18 8.26 13.35
N GLY A 556 43.84 8.29 13.36
CA GLY A 556 43.06 7.12 13.73
C GLY A 556 43.34 5.98 12.75
N ARG A 557 44.02 4.95 13.25
CA ARG A 557 43.88 3.53 12.88
C ARG A 557 44.19 3.14 11.43
N GLY A 558 45.45 2.76 11.21
CA GLY A 558 45.81 1.50 10.52
C GLY A 558 45.70 1.38 9.00
N VAL A 559 45.33 2.42 8.25
CA VAL A 559 45.12 2.29 6.80
C VAL A 559 45.57 3.53 6.02
N ARG A 560 46.43 3.34 5.00
CA ARG A 560 46.73 4.37 4.00
C ARG A 560 45.93 4.09 2.73
N ILE A 561 45.25 5.12 2.24
CA ILE A 561 44.57 5.12 0.96
C ILE A 561 45.52 5.78 -0.05
N HIS A 562 45.71 5.17 -1.22
CA HIS A 562 46.53 5.79 -2.26
C HIS A 562 45.91 7.14 -2.67
N GLY A 563 46.63 8.23 -2.38
CA GLY A 563 46.37 9.56 -2.92
C GLY A 563 45.53 10.53 -2.07
N VAL A 564 45.01 10.17 -0.89
CA VAL A 564 44.23 11.12 -0.06
C VAL A 564 44.46 10.92 1.44
N ASP A 565 45.03 11.93 2.10
CA ASP A 565 45.18 12.00 3.57
C ASP A 565 43.93 12.61 4.23
N GLY A 566 43.49 12.04 5.36
CA GLY A 566 42.48 12.66 6.24
C GLY A 566 41.03 12.20 6.10
N LEU A 567 40.76 11.09 5.39
CA LEU A 567 39.42 10.52 5.26
C LEU A 567 39.01 9.70 6.49
N MET A 568 37.74 9.77 6.87
CA MET A 568 37.18 8.96 7.95
C MET A 568 37.01 7.51 7.47
N VAL A 569 37.75 6.59 8.08
CA VAL A 569 37.78 5.16 7.71
C VAL A 569 37.10 4.33 8.80
N ARG A 570 36.23 3.40 8.40
CA ARG A 570 35.54 2.49 9.32
C ARG A 570 35.56 1.05 8.81
N TYR A 571 35.80 0.09 9.70
CA TYR A 571 35.71 -1.34 9.36
C TYR A 571 34.25 -1.82 9.34
N ALA A 572 33.87 -2.50 8.26
CA ALA A 572 32.52 -3.02 8.09
C ALA A 572 32.22 -4.13 9.11
N GLN A 573 31.03 -4.07 9.72
CA GLN A 573 30.60 -5.05 10.71
C GLN A 573 30.11 -6.35 10.07
N CYS A 574 29.73 -6.34 8.78
CA CYS A 574 29.27 -7.53 8.07
C CYS A 574 30.39 -8.56 7.88
N CYS A 575 31.58 -8.13 7.44
CA CYS A 575 32.68 -9.04 7.12
C CYS A 575 33.89 -8.98 8.07
N GLN A 576 33.93 -8.00 8.98
CA GLN A 576 34.94 -7.84 10.04
C GLN A 576 36.38 -8.03 9.53
N PRO A 577 36.88 -7.14 8.65
CA PRO A 577 38.20 -7.29 8.05
C PRO A 577 39.31 -7.15 9.10
N VAL A 578 40.32 -8.01 9.02
CA VAL A 578 41.52 -7.97 9.85
C VAL A 578 42.78 -7.79 9.01
N PRO A 579 43.88 -7.27 9.57
CA PRO A 579 45.14 -7.13 8.85
C PRO A 579 45.59 -8.46 8.21
N GLY A 580 45.79 -8.44 6.89
CA GLY A 580 46.12 -9.61 6.06
C GLY A 580 44.97 -10.11 5.18
N ASP A 581 43.73 -9.68 5.41
CA ASP A 581 42.62 -9.95 4.48
C ASP A 581 42.74 -9.04 3.24
N GLN A 582 42.35 -9.52 2.05
CA GLN A 582 42.17 -8.64 0.89
C GLN A 582 40.95 -7.74 1.11
N VAL A 583 41.17 -6.43 1.08
CA VAL A 583 40.14 -5.44 1.43
C VAL A 583 39.88 -4.46 0.30
N VAL A 584 38.64 -3.99 0.25
CA VAL A 584 38.17 -2.96 -0.68
C VAL A 584 37.50 -1.87 0.15
N GLY A 585 37.86 -0.62 -0.13
CA GLY A 585 37.19 0.55 0.40
C GLY A 585 35.94 0.85 -0.41
N TYR A 586 34.80 1.02 0.25
CA TYR A 586 33.58 1.50 -0.37
C TYR A 586 33.22 2.89 0.16
N VAL A 587 33.09 3.86 -0.73
CA VAL A 587 32.71 5.24 -0.38
C VAL A 587 31.22 5.26 -0.04
N THR A 588 30.91 5.40 1.25
CA THR A 588 29.52 5.48 1.73
C THR A 588 29.00 6.92 1.69
N LYS A 589 27.71 7.12 1.39
CA LYS A 589 27.07 8.44 1.50
C LYS A 589 27.05 8.89 2.97
N GLY A 590 27.82 9.92 3.31
CA GLY A 590 27.81 10.57 4.63
C GLY A 590 28.54 9.87 5.79
N ARG A 591 29.14 8.67 5.60
CA ARG A 591 29.81 7.93 6.69
C ARG A 591 31.29 7.60 6.42
N GLY A 592 31.90 8.24 5.42
CA GLY A 592 33.29 8.03 5.04
C GLY A 592 33.50 6.74 4.24
N ILE A 593 34.70 6.16 4.33
CA ILE A 593 35.06 4.94 3.61
C ILE A 593 34.84 3.73 4.53
N SER A 594 33.98 2.81 4.10
CA SER A 594 33.77 1.52 4.76
C SER A 594 34.71 0.49 4.17
N ILE A 595 35.53 -0.15 5.01
CA ILE A 595 36.44 -1.22 4.59
C ILE A 595 35.69 -2.54 4.64
N HIS A 596 35.54 -3.18 3.48
CA HIS A 596 35.00 -4.51 3.32
C HIS A 596 36.10 -5.49 2.93
N ARG A 597 35.89 -6.78 3.18
CA ARG A 597 36.67 -7.82 2.49
C ARG A 597 36.25 -7.88 1.03
N ALA A 598 37.19 -8.19 0.14
CA ALA A 598 36.93 -8.30 -1.29
C ALA A 598 35.84 -9.34 -1.63
N ASP A 599 35.68 -10.37 -0.79
CA ASP A 599 34.69 -11.45 -0.95
C ASP A 599 33.41 -11.26 -0.14
N CYS A 600 33.12 -10.05 0.35
CA CYS A 600 31.94 -9.78 1.16
C CYS A 600 30.64 -9.86 0.33
N PRO A 601 29.65 -10.70 0.68
CA PRO A 601 28.38 -10.80 -0.06
C PRO A 601 27.61 -9.49 -0.11
N ASN A 602 27.63 -8.74 0.99
CA ASN A 602 27.02 -7.41 1.09
C ASN A 602 27.71 -6.37 0.19
N LEU A 603 28.99 -6.55 -0.15
CA LEU A 603 29.68 -5.70 -1.13
C LEU A 603 29.23 -6.04 -2.56
N LEU A 604 28.96 -7.31 -2.85
CA LEU A 604 28.50 -7.81 -4.15
C LEU A 604 27.05 -7.45 -4.48
N THR A 605 26.22 -7.17 -3.46
CA THR A 605 24.81 -6.75 -3.65
C THR A 605 24.64 -5.24 -3.76
N MET A 606 25.69 -4.45 -3.51
CA MET A 606 25.63 -3.01 -3.71
C MET A 606 25.66 -2.69 -5.22
N PRO A 607 24.94 -1.65 -5.70
CA PRO A 607 24.99 -1.24 -7.09
C PRO A 607 26.44 -1.07 -7.56
N ASP A 608 26.76 -1.58 -8.75
CA ASP A 608 28.08 -1.55 -9.39
C ASP A 608 28.46 -0.12 -9.85
N ASP A 609 28.44 0.84 -8.93
CA ASP A 609 29.15 2.12 -9.10
C ASP A 609 30.65 1.83 -8.93
N VAL A 610 31.32 1.41 -10.01
CA VAL A 610 32.76 1.15 -10.06
C VAL A 610 33.56 2.33 -9.47
N ASP A 611 33.07 3.55 -9.66
CA ASP A 611 33.66 4.80 -9.16
C ASP A 611 33.67 4.95 -7.63
N ARG A 612 32.99 4.08 -6.87
CA ARG A 612 32.95 4.14 -5.40
C ARG A 612 33.83 3.11 -4.71
N ARG A 613 34.53 2.27 -5.48
CA ARG A 613 35.48 1.29 -4.94
C ARG A 613 36.88 1.90 -4.95
N VAL A 614 37.56 1.83 -3.81
CA VAL A 614 38.91 2.35 -3.62
C VAL A 614 39.81 1.21 -3.15
N GLU A 615 40.96 1.06 -3.80
CA GLU A 615 41.99 0.11 -3.37
C GLU A 615 42.64 0.58 -2.08
N ILE A 616 42.80 -0.35 -1.15
CA ILE A 616 43.29 -0.08 0.20
C ILE A 616 44.45 -1.01 0.51
N ASP A 617 45.57 -0.43 0.95
CA ASP A 617 46.72 -1.18 1.47
C ASP A 617 46.76 -1.14 3.00
N TRP A 618 47.01 -2.30 3.61
CA TRP A 618 47.24 -2.41 5.05
C TRP A 618 48.59 -1.80 5.43
N GLN A 619 48.63 -0.93 6.44
CA GLN A 619 49.85 -0.66 7.20
C GLN A 619 49.63 -1.13 8.63
N SER A 620 50.25 -2.25 9.01
CA SER A 620 50.08 -2.81 10.35
C SER A 620 50.74 -1.91 11.39
N ILE A 621 49.94 -1.47 12.36
CA ILE A 621 50.44 -0.85 13.58
C ILE A 621 50.53 -1.98 14.61
N GLN A 622 51.72 -2.20 15.18
CA GLN A 622 51.89 -3.22 16.22
C GLN A 622 51.02 -2.87 17.45
N GLY A 623 50.20 -3.83 17.90
CA GLY A 623 49.41 -3.72 19.13
C GLY A 623 47.91 -3.40 18.96
N GLU A 624 47.38 -3.31 17.73
CA GLU A 624 45.93 -3.18 17.52
C GLU A 624 45.20 -4.54 17.54
N LEU A 625 44.06 -4.59 18.22
CA LEU A 625 43.19 -5.76 18.33
C LEU A 625 41.88 -5.53 17.57
N PHE A 626 41.46 -6.53 16.81
CA PHE A 626 40.28 -6.53 15.95
C PHE A 626 39.26 -7.55 16.46
N VAL A 627 37.99 -7.18 16.50
CA VAL A 627 36.91 -8.04 16.97
C VAL A 627 36.37 -8.86 15.81
N VAL A 628 36.33 -10.18 15.97
CA VAL A 628 35.82 -11.13 14.97
C VAL A 628 34.82 -12.10 15.60
N CYS A 629 33.71 -12.35 14.90
CA CYS A 629 32.69 -13.31 15.26
C CYS A 629 32.94 -14.65 14.53
N LEU A 630 33.14 -15.70 15.31
CA LEU A 630 33.32 -17.07 14.83
C LEU A 630 32.04 -17.86 15.03
N GLY A 631 31.42 -18.31 13.95
CA GLY A 631 30.36 -19.31 14.00
C GLY A 631 30.95 -20.70 14.25
N VAL A 632 30.38 -21.43 15.19
CA VAL A 632 30.81 -22.79 15.53
C VAL A 632 29.62 -23.73 15.40
N SER A 633 29.83 -24.88 14.78
CA SER A 633 28.87 -25.98 14.78
C SER A 633 29.55 -27.30 15.14
N GLY A 634 28.79 -28.23 15.71
CA GLY A 634 29.33 -29.50 16.17
C GLY A 634 28.28 -30.45 16.75
N GLU A 635 28.75 -31.57 17.29
CA GLU A 635 27.96 -32.50 18.09
C GLU A 635 28.11 -32.15 19.56
N ASP A 636 26.99 -32.04 20.27
CA ASP A 636 27.01 -31.74 21.70
C ASP A 636 27.51 -32.94 22.50
N ARG A 637 28.49 -32.68 23.37
CA ARG A 637 29.00 -33.67 24.32
C ARG A 637 29.33 -33.01 25.65
N ARG A 638 29.33 -33.83 26.70
CA ARG A 638 29.72 -33.40 28.04
C ARG A 638 31.10 -32.73 28.02
N GLY A 639 31.16 -31.51 28.53
CA GLY A 639 32.40 -30.72 28.63
C GLY A 639 32.79 -29.92 27.39
N LEU A 640 32.05 -30.02 26.28
CA LEU A 640 32.42 -29.36 25.00
C LEU A 640 32.63 -27.85 25.15
N TYR A 641 31.76 -27.16 25.89
CA TYR A 641 31.84 -25.71 26.03
C TYR A 641 33.10 -25.28 26.79
N ALA A 642 33.49 -26.05 27.81
CA ALA A 642 34.72 -25.80 28.56
C ALA A 642 35.95 -26.00 27.66
N ASP A 643 36.00 -27.13 26.93
CA ASP A 643 37.10 -27.44 26.01
C ASP A 643 37.25 -26.37 24.90
N LEU A 644 36.12 -25.84 24.41
CA LEU A 644 36.09 -24.75 23.42
C LEU A 644 36.66 -23.45 23.98
N MET A 645 36.25 -23.03 25.18
CA MET A 645 36.74 -21.79 25.79
C MET A 645 38.23 -21.92 26.14
N GLU A 646 38.65 -23.07 26.68
CA GLU A 646 40.05 -23.34 27.01
C GLU A 646 40.93 -23.32 25.76
N ALA A 647 40.48 -23.97 24.66
CA ALA A 647 41.15 -23.95 23.37
C ALA A 647 41.40 -22.52 22.85
N VAL A 648 40.43 -21.62 23.00
CA VAL A 648 40.59 -20.22 22.59
C VAL A 648 41.53 -19.48 23.55
N SER A 649 41.36 -19.62 24.87
CA SER A 649 42.21 -18.94 25.85
C SER A 649 43.68 -19.34 25.78
N GLN A 650 44.00 -20.61 25.47
CA GLN A 650 45.38 -21.09 25.28
C GLN A 650 46.11 -20.39 24.13
N THR A 651 45.39 -19.76 23.19
CA THR A 651 46.02 -19.01 22.10
C THR A 651 46.44 -17.59 22.49
N GLY A 652 46.11 -17.14 23.70
CA GLY A 652 46.31 -15.75 24.15
C GLY A 652 45.23 -14.79 23.64
N THR A 653 44.12 -15.33 23.13
CA THR A 653 42.99 -14.56 22.59
C THR A 653 41.98 -14.23 23.68
N ASN A 654 41.53 -12.98 23.73
CA ASN A 654 40.45 -12.55 24.61
C ASN A 654 39.08 -12.89 24.00
N ILE A 655 38.16 -13.39 24.82
CA ILE A 655 36.78 -13.75 24.43
C ILE A 655 35.84 -12.68 24.98
N LYS A 656 35.14 -11.96 24.09
CA LYS A 656 34.21 -10.89 24.48
C LYS A 656 32.82 -11.37 24.81
N ALA A 657 32.32 -12.31 24.02
CA ALA A 657 30.96 -12.82 24.13
C ALA A 657 30.90 -14.22 23.54
N THR A 658 30.08 -15.07 24.13
CA THR A 658 29.87 -16.44 23.68
C THR A 658 28.38 -16.73 23.75
N GLU A 659 27.81 -17.16 22.64
CA GLU A 659 26.44 -17.68 22.58
C GLU A 659 26.52 -19.08 22.00
N LEU A 660 26.24 -20.09 22.82
CA LEU A 660 26.22 -21.49 22.42
C LEU A 660 24.89 -22.09 22.88
N TRP A 661 24.25 -22.84 21.99
CA TRP A 661 23.05 -23.59 22.31
C TRP A 661 23.08 -24.94 21.61
N SER A 662 22.41 -25.91 22.23
CA SER A 662 22.29 -27.25 21.67
C SER A 662 20.83 -27.53 21.30
N LYS A 663 20.62 -28.19 20.17
CA LYS A 663 19.31 -28.67 19.71
C LYS A 663 19.48 -30.02 19.04
N ASP A 664 18.68 -31.01 19.44
CA ASP A 664 18.64 -32.35 18.84
C ASP A 664 20.02 -33.04 18.78
N GLY A 665 20.87 -32.84 19.79
CA GLY A 665 22.23 -33.41 19.86
C GLY A 665 23.30 -32.65 19.05
N ALA A 666 22.91 -31.62 18.31
CA ALA A 666 23.84 -30.73 17.61
C ALA A 666 24.03 -29.41 18.39
N MET A 667 25.26 -28.93 18.41
CA MET A 667 25.66 -27.65 19.00
C MET A 667 25.84 -26.60 17.91
N PHE A 668 25.29 -25.42 18.15
CA PHE A 668 25.46 -24.25 17.29
C PHE A 668 25.72 -23.02 18.14
N GLY A 669 26.47 -22.07 17.58
CA GLY A 669 26.61 -20.78 18.22
C GLY A 669 27.63 -19.86 17.58
N SER A 670 27.96 -18.81 18.32
CA SER A 670 28.96 -17.81 17.94
C SER A 670 29.85 -17.42 19.11
N VAL A 671 31.14 -17.24 18.83
CA VAL A 671 32.16 -16.79 19.78
C VAL A 671 32.79 -15.52 19.24
N LEU A 672 32.72 -14.43 20.00
CA LEU A 672 33.28 -13.13 19.66
C LEU A 672 34.68 -13.01 20.29
N VAL A 673 35.71 -12.91 19.46
CA VAL A 673 37.12 -12.94 19.86
C VAL A 673 37.90 -11.69 19.41
N GLU A 674 38.94 -11.33 20.16
CA GLU A 674 39.88 -10.26 19.77
C GLU A 674 41.18 -10.83 19.19
N VAL A 675 41.48 -10.50 17.94
CA VAL A 675 42.64 -11.00 17.20
C VAL A 675 43.49 -9.85 16.64
N GLU A 676 44.79 -10.06 16.54
CA GLU A 676 45.73 -9.03 16.06
C GLU A 676 45.80 -8.97 14.53
N ASN A 677 45.74 -10.13 13.88
CA ASN A 677 45.91 -10.28 12.44
C ASN A 677 45.32 -11.61 11.95
N GLN A 678 45.32 -11.79 10.64
CA GLN A 678 44.84 -13.00 9.99
C GLN A 678 45.57 -14.28 10.46
N THR A 679 46.88 -14.20 10.75
CA THR A 679 47.67 -15.34 11.24
C THR A 679 47.23 -15.79 12.63
N HIS A 680 46.99 -14.85 13.54
CA HIS A 680 46.47 -15.10 14.88
C HIS A 680 45.06 -15.71 14.78
N LEU A 681 44.19 -15.14 13.95
CA LEU A 681 42.84 -15.66 13.73
C LEU A 681 42.83 -17.09 13.17
N ALA A 682 43.70 -17.40 12.20
CA ALA A 682 43.84 -18.74 11.67
C ALA A 682 44.34 -19.74 12.73
N LYS A 683 45.19 -19.30 13.67
CA LYS A 683 45.61 -20.11 14.83
C LYS A 683 44.42 -20.42 15.74
N VAL A 684 43.60 -19.41 16.08
CA VAL A 684 42.38 -19.58 16.92
C VAL A 684 41.42 -20.59 16.28
N MET A 685 41.06 -20.38 15.01
CA MET A 685 40.14 -21.28 14.30
C MET A 685 40.68 -22.72 14.22
N ARG A 686 42.00 -22.89 14.05
CA ARG A 686 42.63 -24.21 13.99
C ARG A 686 42.56 -24.94 15.33
N VAL A 687 42.79 -24.26 16.45
CA VAL A 687 42.71 -24.89 17.79
C VAL A 687 41.26 -25.24 18.11
N MET A 688 40.30 -24.37 17.80
CA MET A 688 38.87 -24.66 17.97
C MET A 688 38.42 -25.89 17.16
N ARG A 689 38.85 -26.04 15.90
CA ARG A 689 38.54 -27.21 15.06
C ARG A 689 39.14 -28.53 15.57
N ARG A 690 40.18 -28.48 16.42
CA ARG A 690 40.78 -29.68 17.02
C ARG A 690 40.03 -30.18 18.24
N VAL A 691 39.12 -29.38 18.80
CA VAL A 691 38.27 -29.80 19.90
C VAL A 691 37.34 -30.90 19.41
N LYS A 692 37.45 -32.08 20.00
CA LYS A 692 36.60 -33.23 19.66
C LYS A 692 35.13 -32.84 19.77
N GLY A 693 34.33 -33.08 18.74
CA GLY A 693 32.91 -32.69 18.70
C GLY A 693 32.62 -31.39 17.94
N VAL A 694 33.64 -30.62 17.52
CA VAL A 694 33.46 -29.48 16.62
C VAL A 694 33.52 -29.96 15.17
N SER A 695 32.49 -29.65 14.37
CA SER A 695 32.43 -30.01 12.95
C SER A 695 32.88 -28.87 12.04
N SER A 696 32.50 -27.62 12.35
CA SER A 696 32.91 -26.44 11.59
C SER A 696 33.19 -25.23 12.48
N VAL A 697 34.13 -24.39 12.02
CA VAL A 697 34.44 -23.08 12.61
C VAL A 697 34.69 -22.14 11.45
N ASP A 698 33.83 -21.14 11.29
CA ASP A 698 33.84 -20.21 10.17
C ASP A 698 33.61 -18.78 10.67
N ARG A 699 34.09 -17.78 9.93
CA ARG A 699 33.77 -16.37 10.27
C ARG A 699 32.32 -16.12 9.91
N ARG A 700 31.52 -15.62 10.85
CA ARG A 700 30.07 -15.42 10.67
C ARG A 700 29.73 -13.92 10.66
N GLU A 701 28.82 -13.52 9.78
CA GLU A 701 28.26 -12.16 9.82
C GLU A 701 27.38 -11.99 11.09
N PRO A 702 27.46 -10.88 11.82
CA PRO A 702 26.56 -10.62 12.94
C PRO A 702 25.13 -10.43 12.40
N THR A 703 24.26 -11.39 12.68
CA THR A 703 22.81 -11.23 12.44
C THR A 703 22.24 -10.36 13.55
N SER A 704 21.37 -9.40 13.19
CA SER A 704 20.81 -8.35 14.05
C SER A 704 19.95 -8.83 15.24
N SER A 705 19.88 -10.14 15.49
CA SER A 705 19.13 -10.75 16.59
C SER A 705 19.89 -10.81 17.93
N THR A 706 21.17 -10.45 17.97
CA THR A 706 22.04 -10.65 19.16
C THR A 706 22.13 -9.46 20.12
N VAL A 707 21.46 -8.33 19.85
CA VAL A 707 21.53 -7.12 20.72
C VAL A 707 20.21 -6.79 21.42
N SER A 708 19.11 -7.51 21.17
CA SER A 708 17.82 -7.26 21.84
C SER A 708 17.41 -8.43 22.75
N ARG A 709 18.07 -8.58 23.91
CA ARG A 709 17.51 -9.23 25.10
C ARG A 709 18.41 -8.94 26.30
N GLY A 710 17.97 -8.03 27.16
CA GLY A 710 18.70 -7.67 28.38
C GLY A 710 18.23 -6.39 29.05
N SER A 711 16.93 -6.25 29.31
CA SER A 711 16.44 -5.42 30.43
C SER A 711 15.18 -6.10 30.96
N SER A 712 15.30 -6.56 32.20
CA SER A 712 14.24 -7.11 33.03
C SER A 712 13.07 -6.15 33.20
#